data_AF-A0A4P6FN59-F1
#
_entry.id   AF-A0A4P6FN59-F1
#
_cell.length_a   1.000
_cell.length_b   1.000
_cell.length_c   1.000
_cell.angle_alpha   90.00
_cell.angle_beta   90.00
_cell.angle_gamma   90.00
#
_symmetry.space_group_name_H-M   'P 1'
#
loop_
_entity.id
_entity.type
_entity.pdbx_description
1 polymer ?
#
loop_
_entity_poly.entity_id
_entity_poly.type
_entity_poly.pdbx_seq_one_letter_code
_entity_poly.pdbx_strand_id
1 'polypeptide(L)'
;MTKTTRVALTAAASISALSWAVAAAADPTPPCNAGAGAGSTECGANSTTGTAVEATAVGAGSQATGDGSTATGNGAVASAPSAFAGGQGAIANGPSATAIGLNSAASGGQATALGAFSEASGDDAIALGNGSLATGDGSSAVGNDAVGSGVFSSAFGSDAAATGLDSVAVAKLSTASGEGAIAIGRSSDAAADYTIGIGRSAAASDTGAIAVGYLATSSGVRSMAVGFEAGAAGDQSSAFGAFSAASQPDATAVGAGAQATGPGSTATGRAASALGELSSAFGMNASASGSSSLATGSGASATGTASIASGFNAEATGSNSIATGQFSRALNNSAAAYGNSAFATGAGSLAISTLAQATADLSIAIGTQSGGYGRSSIGIGALAQGLGEESVALGALASAGADGSSAIGARARAEGVNALAIGMESKSEGTAAVALGRQALATGEQATALGTQSVAVGSGSVGIGYNAGAIGNFSVALGQQSAATGDSSLALGAGSTGGAAEATALGWFAKANGVQAVALGAQSEAAGALGTALGANSSATGEQATALGSGSSALGVGSTAIGRLAAASADGAAALGRDSRAEGVNAAALGPNAIAAHDGSVALGAGAATTAAGQVALGGTGSSVRVGDIAASSAAQAGTLGVATVDASGTLGRDTTLFPAVGALQAGQATQAGQIAAIETVNTTQNGQIAAVEAVNSSQATQITALQLGSVSQGMAISALQAGQAALSGRVDTLFDLRELDRRDMQEGIAAAVAMGQAPMPSAAGRTSYVLNVSTFRGEQALGGSIMHRLGGDSPVGIGVGFSFAGHKNNAFRAGVAGEF
;
A
#
# COMPACT_ATOMS: atom_id res chain seq x y z
N MET A 1 86.11 20.30 -60.75
CA MET A 1 86.30 19.87 -62.16
C MET A 1 87.75 20.13 -62.58
N THR A 2 88.17 19.71 -63.79
CA THR A 2 89.59 19.60 -64.20
C THR A 2 90.04 20.63 -65.26
N LYS A 3 91.37 20.69 -65.45
CA LYS A 3 92.22 21.42 -66.44
C LYS A 3 93.00 22.59 -65.81
N THR A 4 94.35 22.61 -65.76
CA THR A 4 95.41 22.57 -66.82
C THR A 4 95.42 23.85 -67.68
N THR A 5 96.57 24.48 -67.98
CA THR A 5 97.65 23.91 -68.84
C THR A 5 99.02 24.61 -68.63
N ARG A 6 100.13 23.96 -69.03
CA ARG A 6 101.53 24.46 -68.96
C ARG A 6 102.08 24.91 -70.33
N VAL A 7 103.07 25.82 -70.34
CA VAL A 7 104.10 26.03 -71.39
C VAL A 7 105.38 26.50 -70.66
N ALA A 8 106.44 25.68 -70.47
CA ALA A 8 107.60 25.36 -71.33
C ALA A 8 108.75 26.41 -71.21
N LEU A 9 109.96 26.04 -70.72
CA LEU A 9 111.19 25.59 -71.44
C LEU A 9 111.85 26.70 -72.31
N THR A 10 113.18 26.89 -72.40
CA THR A 10 114.34 25.99 -72.15
C THR A 10 115.65 26.76 -71.83
N ALA A 11 116.59 26.08 -71.16
CA ALA A 11 118.08 25.97 -71.33
C ALA A 11 118.85 26.89 -72.34
N ALA A 12 120.16 27.19 -72.26
CA ALA A 12 121.35 26.74 -71.46
C ALA A 12 122.46 27.87 -71.47
N ALA A 13 123.76 27.75 -71.08
CA ALA A 13 124.64 26.67 -70.61
C ALA A 13 125.90 27.14 -69.82
N SER A 14 126.69 26.13 -69.37
CA SER A 14 128.13 25.99 -68.98
C SER A 14 129.24 26.81 -69.69
N ILE A 15 130.53 26.90 -69.27
CA ILE A 15 131.38 26.53 -68.08
C ILE A 15 132.79 27.18 -68.25
N SER A 16 133.52 27.50 -67.16
CA SER A 16 135.00 27.75 -67.09
C SER A 16 135.59 28.99 -67.82
N ALA A 17 136.74 29.58 -67.44
CA ALA A 17 137.48 29.63 -66.16
C ALA A 17 138.61 30.72 -66.23
N LEU A 18 139.43 30.80 -65.18
CA LEU A 18 140.64 31.61 -64.98
C LEU A 18 140.44 33.10 -64.64
N SER A 19 141.24 33.53 -63.67
CA SER A 19 141.21 34.83 -63.00
C SER A 19 142.30 35.77 -63.51
N TRP A 20 141.97 37.05 -63.68
CA TRP A 20 142.85 38.19 -63.37
C TRP A 20 142.06 39.21 -62.55
N ALA A 21 142.74 40.05 -61.78
CA ALA A 21 142.09 41.02 -60.91
C ALA A 21 141.43 42.14 -61.73
N VAL A 22 140.13 42.32 -61.55
CA VAL A 22 139.37 43.48 -62.02
C VAL A 22 139.09 44.40 -60.82
N ALA A 23 138.96 45.70 -61.08
CA ALA A 23 138.75 46.71 -60.04
C ALA A 23 137.55 46.37 -59.13
N ALA A 24 137.57 46.92 -57.91
CA ALA A 24 136.41 46.90 -57.02
C ALA A 24 135.21 47.46 -57.78
N ALA A 25 134.20 46.61 -58.00
CA ALA A 25 132.94 47.05 -58.56
C ALA A 25 132.36 48.09 -57.59
N ALA A 26 132.17 49.32 -58.08
CA ALA A 26 131.34 50.27 -57.36
C ALA A 26 129.96 49.63 -57.21
N ASP A 27 129.51 49.49 -55.96
CA ASP A 27 128.18 48.98 -55.67
C ASP A 27 127.16 49.88 -56.38
N PRO A 28 126.27 49.34 -57.25
CA PRO A 28 125.27 50.15 -57.95
C PRO A 28 124.15 50.67 -57.03
N THR A 29 124.30 50.58 -55.70
CA THR A 29 123.46 51.29 -54.74
C THR A 29 123.57 52.81 -54.97
N PRO A 30 122.45 53.51 -55.24
CA PRO A 30 122.45 54.96 -55.33
C PRO A 30 122.85 55.56 -53.97
N PRO A 31 123.76 56.54 -53.93
CA PRO A 31 124.19 57.14 -52.67
C PRO A 31 123.04 57.90 -52.01
N CYS A 32 122.99 57.89 -50.68
CA CYS A 32 122.11 58.78 -49.94
C CYS A 32 122.52 60.25 -50.16
N ASN A 33 121.56 61.10 -50.50
CA ASN A 33 121.71 62.54 -50.64
C ASN A 33 120.78 63.29 -49.69
N ALA A 34 121.10 64.56 -49.43
CA ALA A 34 120.08 65.48 -48.91
C ALA A 34 119.05 65.73 -50.01
N GLY A 35 117.76 65.66 -49.68
CA GLY A 35 116.68 66.03 -50.60
C GLY A 35 116.53 67.54 -50.74
N ALA A 36 115.57 67.99 -51.55
CA ALA A 36 115.41 69.43 -51.83
C ALA A 36 114.73 70.22 -50.70
N GLY A 37 114.09 69.55 -49.74
CA GLY A 37 113.58 70.16 -48.50
C GLY A 37 114.61 70.17 -47.37
N ALA A 38 114.51 71.14 -46.45
CA ALA A 38 115.48 71.31 -45.37
C ALA A 38 115.51 70.10 -44.41
N GLY A 39 116.71 69.57 -44.12
CA GLY A 39 116.87 68.39 -43.26
C GLY A 39 116.40 67.07 -43.86
N SER A 40 115.94 67.05 -45.11
CA SER A 40 115.38 65.86 -45.76
C SER A 40 116.46 64.92 -46.32
N THR A 41 116.17 63.62 -46.37
CA THR A 41 117.09 62.56 -46.81
C THR A 41 116.46 61.71 -47.92
N GLU A 42 117.19 61.49 -49.02
CA GLU A 42 116.81 60.63 -50.13
C GLU A 42 117.87 59.52 -50.30
N CYS A 43 117.46 58.26 -50.43
CA CYS A 43 118.35 57.10 -50.50
C CYS A 43 117.80 56.01 -51.45
N GLY A 44 117.86 56.24 -52.77
CA GLY A 44 117.44 55.25 -53.75
C GLY A 44 117.34 55.76 -55.19
N ALA A 45 117.15 54.84 -56.14
CA ALA A 45 116.91 55.22 -57.53
C ALA A 45 115.50 55.80 -57.65
N ASN A 46 115.38 57.07 -58.04
CA ASN A 46 114.12 57.81 -58.09
C ASN A 46 113.38 57.90 -56.73
N SER A 47 114.09 57.87 -55.60
CA SER A 47 113.51 58.32 -54.33
C SER A 47 113.34 59.84 -54.34
N THR A 48 112.31 60.39 -53.70
CA THR A 48 112.16 61.85 -53.57
C THR A 48 111.48 62.29 -52.26
N THR A 49 111.89 63.44 -51.73
CA THR A 49 111.20 64.16 -50.64
C THR A 49 110.39 65.37 -51.13
N GLY A 50 110.34 65.62 -52.45
CA GLY A 50 109.67 66.78 -53.02
C GLY A 50 110.28 68.09 -52.50
N THR A 51 109.51 68.86 -51.73
CA THR A 51 109.98 70.06 -51.01
C THR A 51 109.86 69.92 -49.48
N ALA A 52 109.58 68.72 -48.97
CA ALA A 52 109.21 68.50 -47.57
C ALA A 52 110.39 68.64 -46.60
N VAL A 53 110.14 69.32 -45.48
CA VAL A 53 111.11 69.52 -44.39
C VAL A 53 111.20 68.26 -43.54
N GLU A 54 112.42 67.90 -43.10
CA GLU A 54 112.73 66.74 -42.23
C GLU A 54 112.26 65.36 -42.76
N ALA A 55 111.84 65.27 -44.01
CA ALA A 55 111.30 64.04 -44.61
C ALA A 55 112.39 63.03 -45.02
N THR A 56 112.10 61.73 -44.93
CA THR A 56 113.07 60.64 -45.18
C THR A 56 112.53 59.62 -46.19
N ALA A 57 113.08 59.59 -47.40
CA ALA A 57 112.72 58.67 -48.48
C ALA A 57 113.86 57.65 -48.75
N VAL A 58 113.66 56.38 -48.40
CA VAL A 58 114.65 55.30 -48.54
C VAL A 58 114.09 54.13 -49.35
N GLY A 59 114.85 53.69 -50.35
CA GLY A 59 114.46 52.65 -51.30
C GLY A 59 114.09 53.23 -52.67
N ALA A 60 114.28 52.42 -53.73
CA ALA A 60 114.02 52.87 -55.10
C ALA A 60 112.53 53.22 -55.30
N GLY A 61 112.24 54.40 -55.86
CA GLY A 61 110.89 54.89 -56.09
C GLY A 61 110.11 55.32 -54.83
N SER A 62 110.78 55.50 -53.68
CA SER A 62 110.12 55.97 -52.46
C SER A 62 109.80 57.48 -52.52
N GLN A 63 108.70 57.91 -51.91
CA GLN A 63 108.20 59.28 -51.96
C GLN A 63 107.82 59.75 -50.54
N ALA A 64 108.63 60.58 -49.89
CA ALA A 64 108.33 61.15 -48.57
C ALA A 64 108.04 62.65 -48.71
N THR A 65 106.84 62.99 -49.20
CA THR A 65 106.50 64.34 -49.68
C THR A 65 105.68 65.18 -48.71
N GLY A 66 105.38 64.68 -47.51
CA GLY A 66 104.85 65.46 -46.39
C GLY A 66 105.94 65.88 -45.38
N ASP A 67 105.78 67.03 -44.73
CA ASP A 67 106.74 67.50 -43.71
C ASP A 67 106.86 66.51 -42.55
N GLY A 68 108.08 66.14 -42.18
CA GLY A 68 108.39 65.13 -41.16
C GLY A 68 107.97 63.70 -41.54
N SER A 69 107.62 63.42 -42.80
CA SER A 69 107.21 62.09 -43.25
C SER A 69 108.39 61.13 -43.45
N THR A 70 108.14 59.82 -43.38
CA THR A 70 109.15 58.79 -43.62
C THR A 70 108.60 57.70 -44.54
N ALA A 71 109.20 57.50 -45.71
CA ALA A 71 108.87 56.44 -46.66
C ALA A 71 110.07 55.49 -46.82
N THR A 72 109.95 54.25 -46.33
CA THR A 72 111.05 53.28 -46.23
C THR A 72 110.67 51.96 -46.90
N GLY A 73 111.09 51.79 -48.15
CA GLY A 73 110.81 50.62 -48.98
C GLY A 73 110.74 50.95 -50.47
N ASN A 74 110.89 49.95 -51.34
CA ASN A 74 110.75 50.16 -52.78
C ASN A 74 109.29 50.54 -53.12
N GLY A 75 109.09 51.73 -53.70
CA GLY A 75 107.77 52.26 -54.01
C GLY A 75 106.94 52.72 -52.80
N ALA A 76 107.54 52.87 -51.60
CA ALA A 76 106.84 53.38 -50.43
C ALA A 76 106.45 54.87 -50.62
N VAL A 77 105.27 55.28 -50.18
CA VAL A 77 104.76 56.66 -50.30
C VAL A 77 104.29 57.14 -48.94
N ALA A 78 104.79 58.28 -48.46
CA ALA A 78 104.31 58.99 -47.29
C ALA A 78 104.07 60.45 -47.69
N SER A 79 102.83 60.81 -48.05
CA SER A 79 102.53 62.09 -48.74
C SER A 79 101.94 63.18 -47.85
N ALA A 80 101.74 62.92 -46.56
CA ALA A 80 101.10 63.83 -45.61
C ALA A 80 102.02 64.13 -44.41
N PRO A 81 101.79 65.25 -43.69
CA PRO A 81 102.63 65.62 -42.55
C PRO A 81 102.70 64.50 -41.50
N SER A 82 103.91 64.24 -41.01
CA SER A 82 104.23 63.20 -40.01
C SER A 82 103.81 61.76 -40.38
N ALA A 83 103.50 61.47 -41.64
CA ALA A 83 103.10 60.14 -42.08
C ALA A 83 104.30 59.16 -42.19
N PHE A 84 104.08 57.90 -41.84
CA PHE A 84 105.11 56.84 -41.88
C PHE A 84 104.67 55.68 -42.80
N ALA A 85 105.43 55.41 -43.85
CA ALA A 85 105.27 54.25 -44.73
C ALA A 85 106.50 53.33 -44.64
N GLY A 86 106.31 52.07 -44.22
CA GLY A 86 107.38 51.10 -43.99
C GLY A 86 107.14 49.76 -44.66
N GLY A 87 107.65 49.60 -45.89
CA GLY A 87 107.56 48.36 -46.66
C GLY A 87 107.50 48.59 -48.17
N GLN A 88 107.58 47.51 -48.95
CA GLN A 88 107.48 47.60 -50.41
C GLN A 88 106.04 48.00 -50.79
N GLY A 89 105.88 49.12 -51.49
CA GLY A 89 104.57 49.64 -51.89
C GLY A 89 103.67 50.15 -50.75
N ALA A 90 104.18 50.34 -49.54
CA ALA A 90 103.39 50.89 -48.42
C ALA A 90 103.01 52.36 -48.69
N ILE A 91 101.77 52.77 -48.37
CA ILE A 91 101.22 54.09 -48.67
C ILE A 91 100.64 54.72 -47.39
N ALA A 92 101.15 55.87 -46.96
CA ALA A 92 100.68 56.64 -45.81
C ALA A 92 100.33 58.07 -46.24
N ASN A 93 99.07 58.29 -46.58
CA ASN A 93 98.60 59.53 -47.21
C ASN A 93 97.69 60.37 -46.28
N GLY A 94 97.31 59.85 -45.12
CA GLY A 94 96.63 60.62 -44.07
C GLY A 94 97.63 61.36 -43.16
N PRO A 95 97.29 62.54 -42.61
CA PRO A 95 98.14 63.23 -41.62
C PRO A 95 98.42 62.34 -40.41
N SER A 96 99.69 62.22 -40.00
CA SER A 96 100.15 61.32 -38.93
C SER A 96 99.84 59.83 -39.13
N ALA A 97 99.44 59.40 -40.33
CA ALA A 97 99.08 58.00 -40.61
C ALA A 97 100.32 57.08 -40.67
N THR A 98 100.16 55.82 -40.26
CA THR A 98 101.23 54.82 -40.19
C THR A 98 100.86 53.56 -40.99
N ALA A 99 101.49 53.34 -42.14
CA ALA A 99 101.35 52.14 -42.97
C ALA A 99 102.63 51.29 -42.94
N ILE A 100 102.56 50.04 -42.47
CA ILE A 100 103.73 49.15 -42.34
C ILE A 100 103.40 47.77 -42.90
N GLY A 101 104.05 47.38 -44.00
CA GLY A 101 103.80 46.11 -44.67
C GLY A 101 104.06 46.13 -46.19
N LEU A 102 103.88 44.98 -46.83
CA LEU A 102 103.84 44.87 -48.29
C LEU A 102 102.50 45.41 -48.79
N ASN A 103 102.51 46.51 -49.55
CA ASN A 103 101.31 47.18 -50.07
C ASN A 103 100.23 47.48 -49.00
N SER A 104 100.63 47.89 -47.79
CA SER A 104 99.67 48.46 -46.83
C SER A 104 99.29 49.90 -47.19
N ALA A 105 98.11 50.34 -46.80
CA ALA A 105 97.59 51.68 -47.05
C ALA A 105 97.01 52.29 -45.76
N ALA A 106 97.44 53.50 -45.39
CA ALA A 106 96.85 54.29 -44.32
C ALA A 106 96.51 55.69 -44.88
N SER A 107 95.24 55.92 -45.19
CA SER A 107 94.77 57.12 -45.91
C SER A 107 93.92 58.06 -45.07
N GLY A 108 93.32 57.59 -43.97
CA GLY A 108 92.67 58.45 -42.98
C GLY A 108 93.67 59.14 -42.04
N GLY A 109 93.29 60.27 -41.46
CA GLY A 109 94.06 60.97 -40.44
C GLY A 109 94.31 60.10 -39.21
N GLN A 110 95.54 60.08 -38.71
CA GLN A 110 96.03 59.24 -37.60
C GLN A 110 95.84 57.71 -37.80
N ALA A 111 95.40 57.27 -38.98
CA ALA A 111 95.09 55.87 -39.26
C ALA A 111 96.35 54.98 -39.23
N THR A 112 96.21 53.74 -38.75
CA THR A 112 97.31 52.78 -38.59
C THR A 112 97.02 51.47 -39.32
N ALA A 113 97.77 51.17 -40.37
CA ALA A 113 97.71 49.92 -41.13
C ALA A 113 98.99 49.09 -40.96
N LEU A 114 98.93 47.98 -40.22
CA LEU A 114 100.08 47.11 -39.93
C LEU A 114 99.84 45.66 -40.43
N GLY A 115 100.46 45.30 -41.55
CA GLY A 115 100.31 44.01 -42.20
C GLY A 115 100.52 44.08 -43.71
N ALA A 116 100.77 42.95 -44.38
CA ALA A 116 100.74 42.94 -45.84
C ALA A 116 99.29 43.14 -46.33
N PHE A 117 99.07 44.05 -47.28
CA PHE A 117 97.75 44.40 -47.82
C PHE A 117 96.73 44.84 -46.76
N SER A 118 97.16 45.42 -45.62
CA SER A 118 96.23 46.08 -44.68
C SER A 118 95.86 47.47 -45.16
N GLU A 119 94.61 47.87 -45.00
CA GLU A 119 94.08 49.17 -45.42
C GLU A 119 93.31 49.84 -44.26
N ALA A 120 93.74 51.02 -43.85
CA ALA A 120 93.08 51.86 -42.85
C ALA A 120 92.73 53.23 -43.47
N SER A 121 91.47 53.42 -43.87
CA SER A 121 91.05 54.56 -44.69
C SER A 121 90.07 55.51 -44.01
N GLY A 122 89.45 55.13 -42.89
CA GLY A 122 88.72 56.05 -42.03
C GLY A 122 89.67 56.85 -41.13
N ASP A 123 89.26 58.03 -40.67
CA ASP A 123 90.02 58.78 -39.67
C ASP A 123 90.08 58.00 -38.36
N ASP A 124 91.20 58.08 -37.63
CA ASP A 124 91.51 57.30 -36.41
C ASP A 124 91.46 55.74 -36.57
N ALA A 125 91.34 55.22 -37.79
CA ALA A 125 91.11 53.78 -38.03
C ALA A 125 92.36 52.90 -37.84
N ILE A 126 92.19 51.67 -37.34
CA ILE A 126 93.28 50.72 -37.04
C ILE A 126 93.07 49.39 -37.77
N ALA A 127 93.87 49.11 -38.80
CA ALA A 127 93.93 47.82 -39.49
C ALA A 127 95.21 47.05 -39.10
N LEU A 128 95.08 45.91 -38.40
CA LEU A 128 96.22 45.13 -37.92
C LEU A 128 96.10 43.65 -38.29
N GLY A 129 96.88 43.23 -39.29
CA GLY A 129 96.92 41.87 -39.84
C GLY A 129 96.99 41.86 -41.37
N ASN A 130 97.32 40.71 -41.96
CA ASN A 130 97.36 40.55 -43.42
C ASN A 130 95.94 40.66 -44.00
N GLY A 131 95.70 41.60 -44.92
CA GLY A 131 94.39 41.81 -45.55
C GLY A 131 93.33 42.50 -44.66
N SER A 132 93.72 43.04 -43.51
CA SER A 132 92.79 43.76 -42.62
C SER A 132 92.31 45.09 -43.22
N LEU A 133 91.04 45.42 -43.06
CA LEU A 133 90.37 46.56 -43.71
C LEU A 133 89.58 47.38 -42.67
N ALA A 134 90.10 48.54 -42.26
CA ALA A 134 89.47 49.48 -41.35
C ALA A 134 89.02 50.74 -42.12
N THR A 135 87.77 50.75 -42.59
CA THR A 135 87.25 51.74 -43.55
C THR A 135 86.25 52.73 -42.96
N GLY A 136 85.71 52.48 -41.77
CA GLY A 136 84.90 53.45 -41.02
C GLY A 136 85.75 54.34 -40.12
N ASP A 137 85.31 55.57 -39.88
CA ASP A 137 85.99 56.47 -38.93
C ASP A 137 85.95 55.88 -37.52
N GLY A 138 87.07 55.92 -36.80
CA GLY A 138 87.28 55.28 -35.50
C GLY A 138 87.18 53.75 -35.50
N SER A 139 87.18 53.09 -36.67
CA SER A 139 87.04 51.63 -36.76
C SER A 139 88.33 50.87 -36.41
N SER A 140 88.19 49.64 -35.93
CA SER A 140 89.30 48.73 -35.64
C SER A 140 89.09 47.37 -36.30
N ALA A 141 90.06 46.91 -37.09
CA ALA A 141 90.06 45.64 -37.82
C ALA A 141 91.34 44.86 -37.50
N VAL A 142 91.27 43.96 -36.51
CA VAL A 142 92.42 43.26 -35.94
C VAL A 142 92.35 41.76 -36.21
N GLY A 143 93.06 41.30 -37.23
CA GLY A 143 93.09 39.91 -37.67
C GLY A 143 93.53 39.78 -39.13
N ASN A 144 93.76 38.55 -39.59
CA ASN A 144 93.91 38.29 -41.03
C ASN A 144 92.52 38.39 -41.69
N ASP A 145 92.41 39.19 -42.75
CA ASP A 145 91.18 39.47 -43.50
C ASP A 145 90.00 39.95 -42.61
N ALA A 146 90.31 40.66 -41.52
CA ALA A 146 89.33 41.30 -40.63
C ALA A 146 88.80 42.60 -41.27
N VAL A 147 87.51 42.88 -41.13
CA VAL A 147 86.84 44.05 -41.73
C VAL A 147 86.11 44.87 -40.66
N GLY A 148 86.54 46.10 -40.44
CA GLY A 148 85.83 47.13 -39.68
C GLY A 148 85.39 48.23 -40.62
N SER A 149 84.16 48.16 -41.16
CA SER A 149 83.64 49.15 -42.12
C SER A 149 82.54 50.06 -41.56
N GLY A 150 82.02 49.74 -40.38
CA GLY A 150 81.14 50.67 -39.66
C GLY A 150 81.94 51.76 -38.97
N VAL A 151 81.37 52.96 -38.87
CA VAL A 151 81.91 54.02 -38.00
C VAL A 151 81.89 53.51 -36.54
N PHE A 152 82.98 53.74 -35.81
CA PHE A 152 83.28 53.20 -34.47
C PHE A 152 83.21 51.67 -34.33
N SER A 153 83.19 50.91 -35.44
CA SER A 153 83.09 49.45 -35.40
C SER A 153 84.37 48.76 -34.93
N SER A 154 84.25 47.58 -34.32
CA SER A 154 85.37 46.79 -33.78
C SER A 154 85.32 45.33 -34.20
N ALA A 155 86.13 44.94 -35.18
CA ALA A 155 86.35 43.57 -35.62
C ALA A 155 87.67 43.00 -35.06
N PHE A 156 87.59 41.92 -34.27
CA PHE A 156 88.74 41.24 -33.67
C PHE A 156 88.72 39.74 -33.97
N GLY A 157 89.47 39.32 -34.99
CA GLY A 157 89.61 37.92 -35.37
C GLY A 157 89.89 37.72 -36.86
N SER A 158 90.38 36.54 -37.21
CA SER A 158 90.48 36.09 -38.60
C SER A 158 89.10 36.16 -39.26
N ASP A 159 88.95 36.86 -40.39
CA ASP A 159 87.67 36.95 -41.14
C ASP A 159 86.51 37.53 -40.28
N ALA A 160 86.81 38.30 -39.22
CA ALA A 160 85.78 38.96 -38.41
C ALA A 160 85.30 40.24 -39.11
N ALA A 161 83.98 40.46 -39.18
CA ALA A 161 83.37 41.54 -39.95
C ALA A 161 82.41 42.38 -39.09
N ALA A 162 82.84 43.57 -38.68
CA ALA A 162 82.03 44.58 -38.01
C ALA A 162 81.71 45.69 -39.04
N THR A 163 80.50 45.67 -39.58
CA THR A 163 80.13 46.44 -40.78
C THR A 163 79.01 47.46 -40.54
N GLY A 164 78.24 47.31 -39.46
CA GLY A 164 77.27 48.30 -39.00
C GLY A 164 77.90 49.39 -38.11
N LEU A 165 77.24 50.54 -38.02
CA LEU A 165 77.58 51.62 -37.07
C LEU A 165 77.65 51.07 -35.63
N ASP A 166 78.66 51.46 -34.85
CA ASP A 166 78.88 51.01 -33.45
C ASP A 166 78.93 49.47 -33.26
N SER A 167 79.13 48.69 -34.32
CA SER A 167 79.06 47.22 -34.26
C SER A 167 80.35 46.55 -33.77
N VAL A 168 80.22 45.39 -33.14
CA VAL A 168 81.34 44.64 -32.52
C VAL A 168 81.33 43.18 -32.98
N ALA A 169 82.39 42.73 -33.65
CA ALA A 169 82.57 41.35 -34.12
C ALA A 169 83.84 40.72 -33.52
N VAL A 170 83.73 39.62 -32.76
CA VAL A 170 84.84 39.01 -32.03
C VAL A 170 84.94 37.49 -32.28
N ALA A 171 86.16 37.03 -32.53
CA ALA A 171 86.59 35.69 -32.94
C ALA A 171 86.31 35.34 -34.43
N LYS A 172 86.89 34.24 -34.91
CA LYS A 172 86.98 33.94 -36.36
C LYS A 172 85.60 33.79 -37.03
N LEU A 173 85.42 34.45 -38.18
CA LEU A 173 84.18 34.46 -38.97
C LEU A 173 82.95 35.03 -38.23
N SER A 174 83.14 35.87 -37.20
CA SER A 174 82.03 36.60 -36.58
C SER A 174 81.56 37.74 -37.49
N THR A 175 80.25 37.95 -37.60
CA THR A 175 79.66 39.00 -38.43
C THR A 175 78.69 39.83 -37.61
N ALA A 176 78.86 41.15 -37.60
CA ALA A 176 77.91 42.12 -37.08
C ALA A 176 77.63 43.18 -38.16
N SER A 177 76.40 43.26 -38.65
CA SER A 177 76.02 44.13 -39.78
C SER A 177 74.94 45.16 -39.49
N GLY A 178 74.17 45.01 -38.42
CA GLY A 178 73.24 46.03 -37.96
C GLY A 178 73.89 47.15 -37.14
N GLU A 179 73.19 48.27 -36.98
CA GLU A 179 73.54 49.33 -36.04
C GLU A 179 73.61 48.77 -34.61
N GLY A 180 74.70 49.01 -33.88
CA GLY A 180 74.92 48.53 -32.52
C GLY A 180 74.93 47.00 -32.37
N ALA A 181 75.10 46.24 -33.46
CA ALA A 181 75.07 44.78 -33.44
C ALA A 181 76.33 44.19 -32.78
N ILE A 182 76.16 43.15 -31.95
CA ILE A 182 77.24 42.52 -31.17
C ILE A 182 77.33 41.02 -31.49
N ALA A 183 78.38 40.59 -32.18
CA ALA A 183 78.66 39.20 -32.55
C ALA A 183 79.92 38.69 -31.85
N ILE A 184 79.80 37.84 -30.83
CA ILE A 184 80.94 37.33 -30.05
C ILE A 184 80.97 35.80 -30.09
N GLY A 185 81.77 35.24 -30.97
CA GLY A 185 81.96 33.79 -31.10
C GLY A 185 82.45 33.36 -32.47
N ARG A 186 83.04 32.17 -32.57
CA ARG A 186 83.43 31.63 -33.89
C ARG A 186 82.18 31.40 -34.74
N SER A 187 82.06 32.09 -35.86
CA SER A 187 80.87 32.10 -36.72
C SER A 187 79.57 32.57 -36.05
N SER A 188 79.64 33.48 -35.07
CA SER A 188 78.43 34.18 -34.58
C SER A 188 77.95 35.23 -35.58
N ASP A 189 76.64 35.37 -35.74
CA ASP A 189 76.01 36.28 -36.69
C ASP A 189 75.00 37.21 -35.98
N ALA A 190 75.12 38.51 -36.21
CA ALA A 190 74.29 39.58 -35.65
C ALA A 190 73.87 40.52 -36.79
N ALA A 191 72.84 40.11 -37.52
CA ALA A 191 72.60 40.59 -38.89
C ALA A 191 71.85 41.92 -38.96
N ALA A 192 70.98 42.19 -37.98
CA ALA A 192 70.07 43.34 -37.95
C ALA A 192 70.34 44.29 -36.76
N ASP A 193 69.68 45.45 -36.76
CA ASP A 193 69.96 46.51 -35.78
C ASP A 193 69.66 46.09 -34.34
N TYR A 194 70.53 46.50 -33.43
CA TYR A 194 70.51 46.23 -31.99
C TYR A 194 70.50 44.73 -31.63
N THR A 195 71.01 43.87 -32.50
CA THR A 195 71.10 42.41 -32.27
C THR A 195 72.31 42.01 -31.41
N ILE A 196 72.18 40.90 -30.67
CA ILE A 196 73.26 40.34 -29.85
C ILE A 196 73.38 38.84 -30.10
N GLY A 197 74.41 38.40 -30.82
CA GLY A 197 74.77 37.00 -31.06
C GLY A 197 76.03 36.58 -30.29
N ILE A 198 75.87 35.95 -29.11
CA ILE A 198 77.00 35.53 -28.26
C ILE A 198 77.07 34.01 -28.18
N GLY A 199 78.09 33.44 -28.84
CA GLY A 199 78.37 32.01 -28.83
C GLY A 199 78.85 31.50 -30.19
N ARG A 200 79.46 30.31 -30.22
CA ARG A 200 79.87 29.66 -31.47
C ARG A 200 78.62 29.36 -32.30
N SER A 201 78.50 29.98 -33.48
CA SER A 201 77.30 29.85 -34.33
C SER A 201 76.00 30.24 -33.64
N ALA A 202 76.02 31.23 -32.75
CA ALA A 202 74.81 31.97 -32.37
C ALA A 202 74.38 32.87 -33.53
N ALA A 203 73.07 32.97 -33.80
CA ALA A 203 72.51 33.79 -34.88
C ALA A 203 71.36 34.66 -34.37
N ALA A 204 71.50 35.98 -34.48
CA ALA A 204 70.45 36.97 -34.20
C ALA A 204 70.12 37.73 -35.49
N SER A 205 68.94 37.48 -36.06
CA SER A 205 68.63 37.82 -37.46
C SER A 205 67.73 39.04 -37.65
N ASP A 206 66.94 39.41 -36.64
CA ASP A 206 65.90 40.45 -36.73
C ASP A 206 66.09 41.54 -35.67
N THR A 207 65.52 42.74 -35.89
CA THR A 207 65.79 43.93 -35.07
C THR A 207 65.56 43.69 -33.57
N GLY A 208 66.60 43.93 -32.77
CA GLY A 208 66.59 43.73 -31.32
C GLY A 208 66.61 42.27 -30.85
N ALA A 209 66.87 41.30 -31.74
CA ALA A 209 66.91 39.88 -31.38
C ALA A 209 68.21 39.52 -30.62
N ILE A 210 68.11 38.62 -29.64
CA ILE A 210 69.20 38.25 -28.73
C ILE A 210 69.39 36.73 -28.71
N ALA A 211 70.52 36.24 -29.22
CA ALA A 211 70.90 34.83 -29.28
C ALA A 211 72.15 34.56 -28.43
N VAL A 212 72.02 33.82 -27.33
CA VAL A 212 73.13 33.54 -26.40
C VAL A 212 73.29 32.02 -26.18
N GLY A 213 74.29 31.43 -26.82
CA GLY A 213 74.62 30.01 -26.69
C GLY A 213 75.27 29.42 -27.94
N TYR A 214 75.64 28.13 -27.88
CA TYR A 214 76.04 27.40 -29.08
C TYR A 214 74.80 27.04 -29.90
N LEU A 215 74.76 27.43 -31.18
CA LEU A 215 73.60 27.27 -32.07
C LEU A 215 72.29 27.91 -31.53
N ALA A 216 72.38 28.90 -30.64
CA ALA A 216 71.23 29.72 -30.28
C ALA A 216 70.77 30.54 -31.50
N THR A 217 69.48 30.52 -31.83
CA THR A 217 68.91 31.22 -33.00
C THR A 217 67.75 32.12 -32.55
N SER A 218 67.81 33.40 -32.89
CA SER A 218 66.79 34.39 -32.57
C SER A 218 66.42 35.14 -33.85
N SER A 219 65.24 34.85 -34.39
CA SER A 219 64.77 35.28 -35.73
C SER A 219 63.31 35.73 -35.68
N GLY A 220 63.00 36.57 -34.70
CA GLY A 220 61.76 37.33 -34.59
C GLY A 220 62.07 38.71 -34.03
N VAL A 221 61.24 39.71 -34.32
CA VAL A 221 61.50 41.08 -33.91
C VAL A 221 61.46 41.16 -32.37
N ARG A 222 62.57 41.59 -31.75
CA ARG A 222 62.79 41.60 -30.29
C ARG A 222 62.68 40.24 -29.61
N SER A 223 62.96 39.13 -30.32
CA SER A 223 62.99 37.79 -29.73
C SER A 223 64.24 37.54 -28.87
N MET A 224 64.19 36.57 -27.95
CA MET A 224 65.34 36.19 -27.12
C MET A 224 65.50 34.67 -27.01
N ALA A 225 66.65 34.14 -27.40
CA ALA A 225 67.02 32.73 -27.33
C ALA A 225 68.30 32.53 -26.49
N VAL A 226 68.21 31.82 -25.37
CA VAL A 226 69.33 31.61 -24.43
C VAL A 226 69.50 30.12 -24.11
N GLY A 227 70.51 29.48 -24.70
CA GLY A 227 70.81 28.07 -24.47
C GLY A 227 71.54 27.38 -25.63
N PHE A 228 71.92 26.12 -25.42
CA PHE A 228 72.37 25.23 -26.49
C PHE A 228 71.18 24.93 -27.43
N GLU A 229 71.28 25.27 -28.71
CA GLU A 229 70.20 25.06 -29.70
C GLU A 229 68.83 25.60 -29.23
N ALA A 230 68.83 26.75 -28.53
CA ALA A 230 67.61 27.49 -28.19
C ALA A 230 67.11 28.27 -29.41
N GLY A 231 65.82 28.24 -29.72
CA GLY A 231 65.21 28.87 -30.87
C GLY A 231 64.04 29.79 -30.51
N ALA A 232 64.17 31.09 -30.76
CA ALA A 232 63.09 32.07 -30.63
C ALA A 232 62.81 32.67 -32.01
N ALA A 233 61.73 32.23 -32.65
CA ALA A 233 61.41 32.52 -34.05
C ALA A 233 60.07 33.26 -34.24
N GLY A 234 59.46 33.71 -33.14
CA GLY A 234 58.28 34.56 -33.16
C GLY A 234 58.61 35.96 -32.66
N ASP A 235 57.87 36.97 -33.12
CA ASP A 235 58.02 38.32 -32.62
C ASP A 235 57.77 38.37 -31.10
N GLN A 236 58.64 39.09 -30.38
CA GLN A 236 58.67 39.19 -28.91
C GLN A 236 58.81 37.83 -28.18
N SER A 237 59.10 36.73 -28.90
CA SER A 237 59.15 35.39 -28.30
C SER A 237 60.42 35.15 -27.47
N SER A 238 60.32 34.28 -26.46
CA SER A 238 61.37 34.04 -25.48
C SER A 238 61.63 32.55 -25.26
N ALA A 239 62.84 32.08 -25.55
CA ALA A 239 63.26 30.68 -25.42
C ALA A 239 64.48 30.56 -24.49
N PHE A 240 64.28 30.05 -23.26
CA PHE A 240 65.31 29.88 -22.24
C PHE A 240 65.55 28.40 -21.92
N GLY A 241 66.72 27.88 -22.28
CA GLY A 241 67.14 26.51 -22.00
C GLY A 241 67.57 25.74 -23.25
N ALA A 242 68.31 24.65 -23.06
CA ALA A 242 68.79 23.83 -24.18
C ALA A 242 67.63 23.20 -24.96
N PHE A 243 67.62 23.31 -26.28
CA PHE A 243 66.52 22.87 -27.15
C PHE A 243 65.15 23.51 -26.82
N SER A 244 65.12 24.68 -26.16
CA SER A 244 63.86 25.41 -25.97
C SER A 244 63.43 26.09 -27.28
N ALA A 245 62.13 26.06 -27.58
CA ALA A 245 61.57 26.56 -28.83
C ALA A 245 60.35 27.46 -28.57
N ALA A 246 60.44 28.74 -28.95
CA ALA A 246 59.34 29.70 -28.91
C ALA A 246 59.05 30.17 -30.35
N SER A 247 58.07 29.54 -31.00
CA SER A 247 57.94 29.52 -32.47
C SER A 247 56.79 30.37 -33.03
N GLN A 248 56.12 31.16 -32.19
CA GLN A 248 55.00 32.03 -32.57
C GLN A 248 55.08 33.37 -31.81
N PRO A 249 54.39 34.44 -32.27
CA PRO A 249 54.37 35.72 -31.57
C PRO A 249 53.98 35.60 -30.10
N ASP A 250 54.65 36.39 -29.26
CA ASP A 250 54.47 36.47 -27.81
C ASP A 250 54.65 35.13 -27.04
N ALA A 251 55.18 34.08 -27.69
CA ALA A 251 55.35 32.76 -27.09
C ALA A 251 56.55 32.72 -26.12
N THR A 252 56.41 32.03 -24.99
CA THR A 252 57.44 31.92 -23.94
C THR A 252 57.73 30.46 -23.57
N ALA A 253 58.93 29.97 -23.88
CA ALA A 253 59.41 28.63 -23.55
C ALA A 253 60.55 28.71 -22.52
N VAL A 254 60.39 28.11 -21.33
CA VAL A 254 61.38 28.11 -20.25
C VAL A 254 61.63 26.70 -19.73
N GLY A 255 62.75 26.12 -20.12
CA GLY A 255 63.17 24.77 -19.73
C GLY A 255 63.82 24.00 -20.87
N ALA A 256 64.63 23.00 -20.54
CA ALA A 256 65.27 22.16 -21.55
C ALA A 256 64.20 21.38 -22.34
N GLY A 257 64.16 21.54 -23.67
CA GLY A 257 63.14 20.97 -24.55
C GLY A 257 61.73 21.59 -24.41
N ALA A 258 61.58 22.73 -23.74
CA ALA A 258 60.29 23.41 -23.63
C ALA A 258 59.84 23.95 -25.00
N GLN A 259 58.58 23.74 -25.37
CA GLN A 259 58.02 24.11 -26.67
C GLN A 259 56.79 25.00 -26.47
N ALA A 260 56.88 26.26 -26.88
CA ALA A 260 55.77 27.21 -26.95
C ALA A 260 55.52 27.55 -28.42
N THR A 261 54.57 26.84 -29.04
CA THR A 261 54.34 26.88 -30.49
C THR A 261 52.93 27.32 -30.89
N GLY A 262 52.09 27.70 -29.92
CA GLY A 262 50.87 28.48 -30.17
C GLY A 262 51.14 29.99 -30.00
N PRO A 263 50.41 30.88 -30.70
CA PRO A 263 50.48 32.33 -30.44
C PRO A 263 50.14 32.65 -28.98
N GLY A 264 50.95 33.50 -28.33
CA GLY A 264 50.80 33.86 -26.92
C GLY A 264 50.90 32.69 -25.94
N SER A 265 51.47 31.54 -26.35
CA SER A 265 51.55 30.34 -25.51
C SER A 265 52.72 30.39 -24.51
N THR A 266 52.57 29.76 -23.35
CA THR A 266 53.62 29.71 -22.31
C THR A 266 53.91 28.28 -21.88
N ALA A 267 55.15 27.81 -22.08
CA ALA A 267 55.62 26.47 -21.69
C ALA A 267 56.77 26.56 -20.69
N THR A 268 56.52 26.29 -19.40
CA THR A 268 57.53 26.33 -18.34
C THR A 268 57.75 24.94 -17.74
N GLY A 269 58.91 24.35 -18.00
CA GLY A 269 59.33 23.04 -17.49
C GLY A 269 60.16 22.25 -18.50
N ARG A 270 60.90 21.23 -18.04
CA ARG A 270 61.60 20.31 -18.95
C ARG A 270 60.56 19.60 -19.82
N ALA A 271 60.69 19.73 -21.14
CA ALA A 271 59.73 19.19 -22.11
C ALA A 271 58.26 19.60 -21.86
N ALA A 272 58.04 20.78 -21.27
CA ALA A 272 56.71 21.40 -21.27
C ALA A 272 56.31 21.76 -22.71
N SER A 273 55.04 21.64 -23.05
CA SER A 273 54.53 21.77 -24.42
C SER A 273 53.23 22.56 -24.42
N ALA A 274 53.28 23.81 -24.90
CA ALA A 274 52.14 24.70 -25.08
C ALA A 274 51.93 24.90 -26.59
N LEU A 275 51.02 24.12 -27.17
CA LEU A 275 50.81 24.00 -28.62
C LEU A 275 49.59 24.79 -29.09
N GLY A 276 48.62 25.06 -28.20
CA GLY A 276 47.43 25.84 -28.51
C GLY A 276 47.67 27.34 -28.43
N GLU A 277 46.93 28.11 -29.22
CA GLU A 277 46.79 29.56 -29.04
C GLU A 277 46.39 29.90 -27.59
N LEU A 278 47.07 30.86 -26.96
CA LEU A 278 46.89 31.26 -25.55
C LEU A 278 46.99 30.09 -24.53
N SER A 279 47.57 28.96 -24.91
CA SER A 279 47.72 27.80 -24.02
C SER A 279 48.88 27.96 -23.03
N SER A 280 48.77 27.31 -21.87
CA SER A 280 49.76 27.40 -20.79
C SER A 280 50.09 26.03 -20.21
N ALA A 281 51.37 25.64 -20.25
CA ALA A 281 51.89 24.36 -19.76
C ALA A 281 52.97 24.58 -18.67
N PHE A 282 52.67 24.20 -17.43
CA PHE A 282 53.54 24.39 -16.26
C PHE A 282 53.92 23.04 -15.61
N GLY A 283 55.10 22.52 -15.90
CA GLY A 283 55.62 21.28 -15.31
C GLY A 283 56.47 20.44 -16.26
N MET A 284 57.14 19.42 -15.72
CA MET A 284 57.84 18.44 -16.55
C MET A 284 56.83 17.66 -17.39
N ASN A 285 57.02 17.60 -18.71
CA ASN A 285 56.09 16.96 -19.65
C ASN A 285 54.63 17.46 -19.55
N ALA A 286 54.38 18.68 -19.05
CA ALA A 286 53.04 19.28 -19.08
C ALA A 286 52.67 19.61 -20.53
N SER A 287 51.45 19.30 -20.95
CA SER A 287 50.99 19.42 -22.34
C SER A 287 49.66 20.18 -22.43
N ALA A 288 49.69 21.40 -22.94
CA ALA A 288 48.51 22.23 -23.20
C ALA A 288 48.35 22.41 -24.71
N SER A 289 47.50 21.61 -25.35
CA SER A 289 47.33 21.61 -26.81
C SER A 289 45.97 22.13 -27.28
N GLY A 290 45.01 22.33 -26.37
CA GLY A 290 43.77 23.04 -26.70
C GLY A 290 44.01 24.55 -26.74
N SER A 291 43.27 25.27 -27.59
CA SER A 291 43.24 26.74 -27.54
C SER A 291 42.72 27.19 -26.17
N SER A 292 43.37 28.18 -25.56
CA SER A 292 43.11 28.69 -24.19
C SER A 292 43.13 27.62 -23.09
N SER A 293 43.86 26.52 -23.29
CA SER A 293 43.96 25.42 -22.30
C SER A 293 45.09 25.63 -21.28
N LEU A 294 44.91 25.10 -20.06
CA LEU A 294 45.87 25.19 -18.95
C LEU A 294 46.23 23.79 -18.44
N ALA A 295 47.48 23.39 -18.65
CA ALA A 295 48.08 22.20 -18.03
C ALA A 295 49.06 22.62 -16.92
N THR A 296 48.86 22.16 -15.69
CA THR A 296 49.77 22.43 -14.57
C THR A 296 50.00 21.18 -13.70
N GLY A 297 51.26 20.90 -13.41
CA GLY A 297 51.71 19.63 -12.81
C GLY A 297 52.50 18.76 -13.79
N SER A 298 53.35 17.88 -13.25
CA SER A 298 54.15 16.95 -14.06
C SER A 298 53.23 15.94 -14.77
N GLY A 299 53.35 15.85 -16.10
CA GLY A 299 52.50 15.02 -16.96
C GLY A 299 51.05 15.48 -17.10
N ALA A 300 50.68 16.69 -16.64
CA ALA A 300 49.33 17.21 -16.84
C ALA A 300 49.04 17.42 -18.35
N SER A 301 47.84 17.05 -18.81
CA SER A 301 47.46 17.06 -20.22
C SER A 301 46.11 17.74 -20.43
N ALA A 302 46.12 18.94 -21.00
CA ALA A 302 44.94 19.75 -21.33
C ALA A 302 44.85 19.88 -22.86
N THR A 303 44.08 18.99 -23.51
CA THR A 303 44.01 18.93 -24.98
C THR A 303 42.71 19.47 -25.57
N GLY A 304 41.67 19.63 -24.75
CA GLY A 304 40.41 20.25 -25.15
C GLY A 304 40.48 21.79 -25.15
N THR A 305 39.72 22.44 -26.02
CA THR A 305 39.60 23.91 -26.05
C THR A 305 39.05 24.41 -24.71
N ALA A 306 39.70 25.42 -24.12
CA ALA A 306 39.42 25.97 -22.79
C ALA A 306 39.41 24.91 -21.66
N SER A 307 40.15 23.80 -21.81
CA SER A 307 40.25 22.77 -20.76
C SER A 307 41.34 23.08 -19.72
N ILE A 308 41.16 22.57 -18.51
CA ILE A 308 42.08 22.77 -17.37
C ILE A 308 42.48 21.42 -16.81
N ALA A 309 43.76 21.05 -16.89
CA ALA A 309 44.35 19.89 -16.24
C ALA A 309 45.32 20.36 -15.14
N SER A 310 45.00 20.08 -13.88
CA SER A 310 45.73 20.59 -12.70
C SER A 310 46.05 19.46 -11.72
N GLY A 311 47.26 18.91 -11.82
CA GLY A 311 47.75 17.81 -10.97
C GLY A 311 48.72 16.87 -11.67
N PHE A 312 49.38 16.01 -10.90
CA PHE A 312 50.25 14.96 -11.46
C PHE A 312 49.44 14.00 -12.34
N ASN A 313 49.75 13.96 -13.64
CA ASN A 313 48.98 13.24 -14.66
C ASN A 313 47.46 13.50 -14.59
N ALA A 314 47.05 14.76 -14.40
CA ALA A 314 45.66 15.18 -14.64
C ALA A 314 45.39 15.24 -16.16
N GLU A 315 44.20 14.86 -16.61
CA GLU A 315 43.85 14.72 -18.03
C GLU A 315 42.50 15.38 -18.35
N ALA A 316 42.51 16.44 -19.16
CA ALA A 316 41.33 17.23 -19.55
C ALA A 316 41.23 17.32 -21.09
N THR A 317 40.60 16.32 -21.71
CA THR A 317 40.53 16.21 -23.19
C THR A 317 39.25 16.78 -23.79
N GLY A 318 38.19 16.97 -22.98
CA GLY A 318 36.94 17.57 -23.44
C GLY A 318 37.03 19.10 -23.56
N SER A 319 36.26 19.69 -24.47
CA SER A 319 36.15 21.16 -24.56
C SER A 319 35.43 21.70 -23.31
N ASN A 320 35.98 22.75 -22.69
CA ASN A 320 35.56 23.29 -21.39
C ASN A 320 35.63 22.26 -20.23
N SER A 321 36.41 21.18 -20.36
CA SER A 321 36.55 20.17 -19.29
C SER A 321 37.58 20.56 -18.24
N ILE A 322 37.37 20.14 -16.98
CA ILE A 322 38.22 20.48 -15.85
C ILE A 322 38.62 19.22 -15.09
N ALA A 323 39.91 18.88 -15.08
CA ALA A 323 40.50 17.80 -14.30
C ALA A 323 41.44 18.39 -13.24
N THR A 324 40.99 18.45 -11.99
CA THR A 324 41.79 18.97 -10.86
C THR A 324 42.03 17.88 -9.82
N GLY A 325 43.29 17.51 -9.64
CA GLY A 325 43.77 16.46 -8.76
C GLY A 325 44.70 15.48 -9.46
N GLN A 326 45.58 14.83 -8.69
CA GLN A 326 46.44 13.75 -9.20
C GLN A 326 45.59 12.64 -9.84
N PHE A 327 45.94 12.22 -11.05
CA PHE A 327 45.20 11.22 -11.85
C PHE A 327 43.70 11.55 -12.08
N SER A 328 43.28 12.81 -11.93
CA SER A 328 41.92 13.22 -12.30
C SER A 328 41.73 13.21 -13.82
N ARG A 329 40.56 12.79 -14.30
CA ARG A 329 40.26 12.62 -15.73
C ARG A 329 38.91 13.24 -16.08
N ALA A 330 38.89 14.22 -16.98
CA ALA A 330 37.71 14.91 -17.49
C ALA A 330 37.68 14.80 -19.02
N LEU A 331 37.10 13.70 -19.52
CA LEU A 331 37.41 13.23 -20.87
C LEU A 331 36.47 13.78 -21.97
N ASN A 332 35.25 14.17 -21.61
CA ASN A 332 34.23 14.65 -22.53
C ASN A 332 33.88 16.13 -22.31
N ASN A 333 33.18 16.74 -23.28
CA ASN A 333 32.85 18.16 -23.26
C ASN A 333 32.10 18.56 -21.98
N SER A 334 32.52 19.67 -21.36
CA SER A 334 32.01 20.19 -20.09
C SER A 334 32.06 19.21 -18.90
N ALA A 335 32.82 18.12 -18.98
CA ALA A 335 33.04 17.21 -17.86
C ALA A 335 33.95 17.84 -16.79
N ALA A 336 33.69 17.59 -15.52
CA ALA A 336 34.46 18.18 -14.42
C ALA A 336 34.80 17.14 -13.33
N ALA A 337 36.09 16.88 -13.12
CA ALA A 337 36.63 15.95 -12.14
C ALA A 337 37.48 16.70 -11.10
N TYR A 338 37.07 16.67 -9.83
CA TYR A 338 37.73 17.35 -8.71
C TYR A 338 38.09 16.36 -7.59
N GLY A 339 39.31 15.82 -7.61
CA GLY A 339 39.80 14.90 -6.59
C GLY A 339 40.97 14.03 -7.06
N ASN A 340 41.62 13.33 -6.13
CA ASN A 340 42.59 12.30 -6.51
C ASN A 340 41.86 11.15 -7.21
N SER A 341 42.29 10.80 -8.42
CA SER A 341 41.69 9.73 -9.22
C SER A 341 40.18 9.90 -9.40
N ALA A 342 39.68 11.13 -9.57
CA ALA A 342 38.28 11.40 -9.92
C ALA A 342 38.08 11.26 -11.44
N PHE A 343 37.00 10.60 -11.85
CA PHE A 343 36.70 10.29 -13.26
C PHE A 343 35.36 10.91 -13.67
N ALA A 344 35.39 11.94 -14.51
CA ALA A 344 34.24 12.50 -15.19
C ALA A 344 34.36 12.16 -16.69
N THR A 345 33.71 11.08 -17.13
CA THR A 345 33.86 10.56 -18.51
C THR A 345 32.61 10.74 -19.37
N GLY A 346 31.46 11.09 -18.79
CA GLY A 346 30.28 11.52 -19.55
C GLY A 346 30.34 12.98 -19.97
N ALA A 347 29.66 13.36 -21.04
CA ALA A 347 29.48 14.76 -21.43
C ALA A 347 28.68 15.52 -20.36
N GLY A 348 29.18 16.67 -19.91
CA GLY A 348 28.58 17.46 -18.82
C GLY A 348 28.55 16.77 -17.45
N SER A 349 29.33 15.69 -17.26
CA SER A 349 29.35 14.93 -16.00
C SER A 349 30.23 15.59 -14.92
N LEU A 350 29.89 15.37 -13.64
CA LEU A 350 30.56 16.00 -12.50
C LEU A 350 31.00 14.95 -11.45
N ALA A 351 32.30 14.75 -11.29
CA ALA A 351 32.90 13.87 -10.28
C ALA A 351 33.66 14.69 -9.21
N ILE A 352 33.30 14.54 -7.93
CA ILE A 352 33.93 15.27 -6.80
C ILE A 352 34.33 14.30 -5.68
N SER A 353 35.54 14.50 -5.14
CA SER A 353 36.25 13.66 -4.17
C SER A 353 36.94 12.43 -4.76
N THR A 354 37.75 11.77 -3.93
CA THR A 354 38.65 10.68 -4.32
C THR A 354 37.87 9.47 -4.87
N LEU A 355 38.27 9.00 -6.06
CA LEU A 355 37.64 7.87 -6.75
C LEU A 355 36.13 8.05 -7.07
N ALA A 356 35.62 9.29 -7.11
CA ALA A 356 34.29 9.56 -7.64
C ALA A 356 34.23 9.29 -9.15
N GLN A 357 33.16 8.65 -9.63
CA GLN A 357 33.00 8.18 -11.01
C GLN A 357 31.66 8.65 -11.60
N ALA A 358 31.69 9.72 -12.39
CA ALA A 358 30.56 10.22 -13.16
C ALA A 358 30.77 9.80 -14.63
N THR A 359 30.33 8.59 -14.98
CA THR A 359 30.77 7.91 -16.21
C THR A 359 29.86 8.11 -17.41
N ALA A 360 28.57 8.39 -17.17
CA ALA A 360 27.57 8.63 -18.20
C ALA A 360 27.21 10.12 -18.33
N ASP A 361 26.62 10.48 -19.46
CA ASP A 361 26.30 11.87 -19.79
C ASP A 361 25.35 12.49 -18.75
N LEU A 362 25.62 13.75 -18.40
CA LEU A 362 24.92 14.54 -17.37
C LEU A 362 24.91 13.93 -15.96
N SER A 363 25.70 12.88 -15.69
CA SER A 363 25.72 12.24 -14.37
C SER A 363 26.55 13.02 -13.33
N ILE A 364 26.20 12.86 -12.06
CA ILE A 364 26.82 13.53 -10.91
C ILE A 364 27.27 12.48 -9.90
N ALA A 365 28.55 12.51 -9.50
CA ALA A 365 29.14 11.66 -8.47
C ALA A 365 29.86 12.55 -7.43
N ILE A 366 29.33 12.68 -6.21
CA ILE A 366 29.92 13.52 -5.16
C ILE A 366 30.15 12.70 -3.89
N GLY A 367 31.43 12.41 -3.59
CA GLY A 367 31.84 11.65 -2.41
C GLY A 367 32.81 10.52 -2.76
N THR A 368 33.53 10.02 -1.76
CA THR A 368 34.55 8.98 -1.95
C THR A 368 33.94 7.71 -2.51
N GLN A 369 34.43 7.25 -3.68
CA GLN A 369 33.87 6.10 -4.41
C GLN A 369 32.36 6.22 -4.73
N SER A 370 31.84 7.45 -4.86
CA SER A 370 30.50 7.69 -5.42
C SER A 370 30.46 7.38 -6.91
N GLY A 371 29.28 7.02 -7.42
CA GLY A 371 29.06 6.66 -8.82
C GLY A 371 27.77 7.24 -9.39
N GLY A 372 27.89 7.91 -10.53
CA GLY A 372 26.81 8.25 -11.45
C GLY A 372 27.04 7.47 -12.74
N TYR A 373 26.43 6.29 -12.85
CA TYR A 373 26.67 5.33 -13.92
C TYR A 373 25.58 5.36 -15.01
N GLY A 374 24.35 5.74 -14.66
CA GLY A 374 23.27 5.97 -15.62
C GLY A 374 23.28 7.39 -16.18
N ARG A 375 22.72 7.59 -17.38
CA ARG A 375 22.53 8.92 -18.00
C ARG A 375 21.69 9.81 -17.07
N SER A 376 22.10 11.06 -16.86
CA SER A 376 21.47 12.01 -15.92
C SER A 376 21.35 11.52 -14.46
N SER A 377 22.10 10.47 -14.06
CA SER A 377 22.01 9.92 -12.70
C SER A 377 22.79 10.73 -11.65
N ILE A 378 22.39 10.64 -10.39
CA ILE A 378 22.97 11.38 -9.27
C ILE A 378 23.37 10.40 -8.16
N GLY A 379 24.66 10.30 -7.86
CA GLY A 379 25.22 9.56 -6.72
C GLY A 379 25.93 10.48 -5.74
N ILE A 380 25.30 10.83 -4.62
CA ILE A 380 25.84 11.77 -3.63
C ILE A 380 25.98 11.08 -2.26
N GLY A 381 27.21 10.98 -1.78
CA GLY A 381 27.59 10.26 -0.55
C GLY A 381 28.71 9.27 -0.81
N ALA A 382 29.46 8.90 0.24
CA ALA A 382 30.49 7.87 0.11
C ALA A 382 29.85 6.53 -0.30
N LEU A 383 30.36 5.91 -1.37
CA LEU A 383 29.80 4.69 -1.97
C LEU A 383 28.33 4.79 -2.43
N ALA A 384 27.80 5.99 -2.68
CA ALA A 384 26.47 6.18 -3.28
C ALA A 384 26.50 5.80 -4.79
N GLN A 385 25.45 5.14 -5.29
CA GLN A 385 25.40 4.63 -6.67
C GLN A 385 24.06 4.96 -7.35
N GLY A 386 24.07 5.91 -8.28
CA GLY A 386 23.02 6.08 -9.28
C GLY A 386 23.32 5.18 -10.49
N LEU A 387 22.60 4.08 -10.64
CA LEU A 387 22.90 3.03 -11.62
C LEU A 387 21.99 3.14 -12.86
N GLY A 388 20.68 3.34 -12.66
CA GLY A 388 19.73 3.53 -13.76
C GLY A 388 19.77 4.93 -14.37
N GLU A 389 19.18 5.10 -15.56
CA GLU A 389 18.98 6.43 -16.15
C GLU A 389 18.06 7.28 -15.27
N GLU A 390 18.36 8.58 -15.17
CA GLU A 390 17.60 9.59 -14.41
C GLU A 390 17.40 9.23 -12.91
N SER A 391 18.24 8.33 -12.38
CA SER A 391 18.18 7.81 -11.01
C SER A 391 18.88 8.70 -9.97
N VAL A 392 18.43 8.68 -8.72
CA VAL A 392 18.95 9.54 -7.63
C VAL A 392 19.28 8.75 -6.37
N ALA A 393 20.56 8.52 -6.10
CA ALA A 393 21.08 7.94 -4.86
C ALA A 393 21.73 9.02 -3.97
N LEU A 394 21.07 9.36 -2.85
CA LEU A 394 21.52 10.38 -1.91
C LEU A 394 21.70 9.79 -0.50
N GLY A 395 22.94 9.48 -0.13
CA GLY A 395 23.31 8.95 1.17
C GLY A 395 24.50 7.98 1.09
N ALA A 396 25.20 7.77 2.21
CA ALA A 396 26.30 6.81 2.25
C ALA A 396 25.77 5.38 1.98
N LEU A 397 26.35 4.70 0.99
CA LEU A 397 25.89 3.42 0.45
C LEU A 397 24.42 3.42 -0.05
N ALA A 398 23.87 4.56 -0.49
CA ALA A 398 22.59 4.60 -1.18
C ALA A 398 22.70 3.97 -2.59
N SER A 399 21.68 3.24 -3.04
CA SER A 399 21.66 2.56 -4.34
C SER A 399 20.34 2.80 -5.07
N ALA A 400 20.39 3.47 -6.21
CA ALA A 400 19.27 3.66 -7.12
C ALA A 400 19.53 2.79 -8.38
N GLY A 401 19.09 1.54 -8.29
CA GLY A 401 19.47 0.42 -9.17
C GLY A 401 18.83 0.43 -10.55
N ALA A 402 17.70 1.11 -10.72
CA ALA A 402 16.88 1.07 -11.93
C ALA A 402 16.46 2.47 -12.44
N ASP A 403 15.96 2.53 -13.65
CA ASP A 403 15.62 3.80 -14.33
C ASP A 403 14.52 4.57 -13.59
N GLY A 404 14.69 5.88 -13.45
CA GLY A 404 13.82 6.77 -12.68
C GLY A 404 13.77 6.50 -11.17
N SER A 405 14.55 5.55 -10.65
CA SER A 405 14.52 5.16 -9.23
C SER A 405 15.22 6.19 -8.33
N SER A 406 14.74 6.34 -7.09
CA SER A 406 15.25 7.34 -6.13
C SER A 406 15.44 6.74 -4.74
N ALA A 407 16.69 6.68 -4.28
CA ALA A 407 17.12 6.13 -3.00
C ALA A 407 17.75 7.23 -2.11
N ILE A 408 17.00 7.74 -1.14
CA ILE A 408 17.40 8.88 -0.29
C ILE A 408 17.54 8.43 1.17
N GLY A 409 18.77 8.21 1.61
CA GLY A 409 19.13 7.78 2.97
C GLY A 409 20.35 6.88 2.98
N ALA A 410 21.04 6.80 4.12
CA ALA A 410 22.14 5.85 4.27
C ALA A 410 21.63 4.40 4.10
N ARG A 411 22.22 3.64 3.17
CA ARG A 411 21.75 2.31 2.73
C ARG A 411 20.32 2.26 2.21
N ALA A 412 19.74 3.37 1.75
CA ALA A 412 18.48 3.32 1.00
C ALA A 412 18.69 2.56 -0.33
N ARG A 413 17.71 1.76 -0.74
CA ARG A 413 17.77 0.95 -1.98
C ARG A 413 16.48 1.08 -2.77
N ALA A 414 16.56 1.59 -3.98
CA ALA A 414 15.46 1.64 -4.94
C ALA A 414 15.85 0.82 -6.18
N GLU A 415 15.33 -0.40 -6.29
CA GLU A 415 15.74 -1.40 -7.29
C GLU A 415 14.68 -1.61 -8.39
N GLY A 416 13.45 -1.13 -8.18
CA GLY A 416 12.39 -1.15 -9.18
C GLY A 416 12.42 0.09 -10.08
N VAL A 417 11.96 -0.05 -11.33
CA VAL A 417 11.81 1.09 -12.25
C VAL A 417 10.81 2.10 -11.67
N ASN A 418 11.16 3.38 -11.64
CA ASN A 418 10.42 4.46 -10.95
C ASN A 418 10.18 4.22 -9.44
N ALA A 419 10.94 3.33 -8.78
CA ALA A 419 10.76 3.06 -7.35
C ALA A 419 11.34 4.19 -6.48
N LEU A 420 10.66 4.51 -5.37
CA LEU A 420 11.06 5.52 -4.41
C LEU A 420 11.36 4.89 -3.04
N ALA A 421 12.58 5.02 -2.55
CA ALA A 421 13.00 4.58 -1.21
C ALA A 421 13.59 5.77 -0.44
N ILE A 422 12.89 6.25 0.59
CA ILE A 422 13.33 7.37 1.43
C ILE A 422 13.42 6.91 2.89
N GLY A 423 14.63 6.96 3.45
CA GLY A 423 14.92 6.60 4.83
C GLY A 423 16.14 5.68 4.94
N MET A 424 16.77 5.69 6.12
CA MET A 424 17.88 4.77 6.42
C MET A 424 17.42 3.32 6.25
N GLU A 425 18.14 2.54 5.45
CA GLU A 425 17.83 1.13 5.16
C GLU A 425 16.41 0.90 4.59
N SER A 426 15.79 1.94 4.01
CA SER A 426 14.56 1.80 3.22
C SER A 426 14.81 0.99 1.94
N LYS A 427 13.84 0.19 1.51
CA LYS A 427 13.98 -0.73 0.38
C LYS A 427 12.71 -0.73 -0.46
N SER A 428 12.81 -0.31 -1.73
CA SER A 428 11.72 -0.35 -2.71
C SER A 428 12.16 -1.15 -3.93
N GLU A 429 11.59 -2.33 -4.14
CA GLU A 429 11.99 -3.30 -5.17
C GLU A 429 10.96 -3.48 -6.28
N GLY A 430 9.69 -3.15 -6.02
CA GLY A 430 8.63 -3.21 -7.03
C GLY A 430 8.67 -2.03 -8.00
N THR A 431 8.25 -2.25 -9.25
CA THR A 431 8.03 -1.17 -10.23
C THR A 431 7.05 -0.15 -9.66
N ALA A 432 7.40 1.14 -9.71
CA ALA A 432 6.66 2.27 -9.15
C ALA A 432 6.29 2.12 -7.65
N ALA A 433 7.01 1.29 -6.88
CA ALA A 433 6.76 1.09 -5.46
C ALA A 433 7.38 2.21 -4.61
N VAL A 434 6.78 2.50 -3.46
CA VAL A 434 7.16 3.60 -2.54
C VAL A 434 7.43 3.05 -1.14
N ALA A 435 8.64 3.25 -0.62
CA ALA A 435 9.06 2.90 0.74
C ALA A 435 9.56 4.15 1.48
N LEU A 436 8.74 4.74 2.36
CA LEU A 436 9.05 5.96 3.11
C LEU A 436 9.15 5.66 4.61
N GLY A 437 10.37 5.55 5.13
CA GLY A 437 10.65 5.32 6.55
C GLY A 437 11.92 4.52 6.77
N ARG A 438 12.47 4.57 8.00
CA ARG A 438 13.60 3.71 8.36
C ARG A 438 13.18 2.25 8.25
N GLN A 439 13.90 1.44 7.47
CA GLN A 439 13.57 0.04 7.21
C GLN A 439 12.15 -0.19 6.66
N ALA A 440 11.57 0.79 5.95
CA ALA A 440 10.36 0.58 5.16
C ALA A 440 10.66 -0.35 3.98
N LEU A 441 9.76 -1.28 3.66
CA LEU A 441 9.93 -2.32 2.65
C LEU A 441 8.73 -2.38 1.70
N ALA A 442 8.91 -2.03 0.43
CA ALA A 442 7.90 -2.18 -0.62
C ALA A 442 8.43 -3.10 -1.74
N THR A 443 7.85 -4.29 -1.90
CA THR A 443 8.32 -5.29 -2.89
C THR A 443 7.32 -5.60 -4.00
N GLY A 444 6.03 -5.34 -3.78
CA GLY A 444 5.01 -5.49 -4.82
C GLY A 444 5.09 -4.35 -5.84
N GLU A 445 4.69 -4.61 -7.09
CA GLU A 445 4.44 -3.55 -8.07
C GLU A 445 3.43 -2.55 -7.50
N GLN A 446 3.69 -1.25 -7.65
CA GLN A 446 2.87 -0.13 -7.13
C GLN A 446 2.62 -0.19 -5.60
N ALA A 447 3.34 -1.02 -4.85
CA ALA A 447 3.16 -1.16 -3.41
C ALA A 447 3.68 0.07 -2.65
N THR A 448 2.97 0.46 -1.59
CA THR A 448 3.23 1.70 -0.83
C THR A 448 3.39 1.40 0.66
N ALA A 449 4.61 1.45 1.16
CA ALA A 449 5.00 1.26 2.56
C ALA A 449 5.41 2.61 3.19
N LEU A 450 4.55 3.19 4.05
CA LEU A 450 4.80 4.48 4.70
C LEU A 450 4.88 4.33 6.24
N GLY A 451 6.09 4.40 6.78
CA GLY A 451 6.37 4.30 8.22
C GLY A 451 7.64 3.51 8.52
N THR A 452 8.21 3.71 9.71
CA THR A 452 9.33 2.88 10.18
C THR A 452 8.90 1.41 10.24
N GLN A 453 9.66 0.53 9.59
CA GLN A 453 9.38 -0.91 9.49
C GLN A 453 8.01 -1.24 8.86
N SER A 454 7.41 -0.33 8.09
CA SER A 454 6.24 -0.62 7.27
C SER A 454 6.59 -1.59 6.14
N VAL A 455 5.65 -2.47 5.78
CA VAL A 455 5.83 -3.56 4.81
C VAL A 455 4.65 -3.58 3.84
N ALA A 456 4.92 -3.54 2.54
CA ALA A 456 3.94 -3.65 1.46
C ALA A 456 4.46 -4.63 0.39
N VAL A 457 3.92 -5.86 0.40
CA VAL A 457 4.47 -7.00 -0.38
C VAL A 457 3.60 -7.38 -1.57
N GLY A 458 2.28 -7.31 -1.45
CA GLY A 458 1.36 -7.59 -2.55
C GLY A 458 1.36 -6.50 -3.62
N SER A 459 1.01 -6.84 -4.86
CA SER A 459 0.83 -5.86 -5.93
C SER A 459 -0.26 -4.86 -5.57
N GLY A 460 -0.02 -3.57 -5.74
CA GLY A 460 -0.96 -2.49 -5.37
C GLY A 460 -1.29 -2.40 -3.87
N SER A 461 -0.49 -3.01 -2.99
CA SER A 461 -0.75 -3.03 -1.55
C SER A 461 -0.30 -1.74 -0.84
N VAL A 462 -0.98 -1.34 0.24
CA VAL A 462 -0.76 -0.08 0.95
C VAL A 462 -0.61 -0.32 2.45
N GLY A 463 0.63 -0.30 2.97
CA GLY A 463 0.97 -0.46 4.38
C GLY A 463 1.42 0.86 5.02
N ILE A 464 0.61 1.45 5.89
CA ILE A 464 0.85 2.77 6.49
C ILE A 464 0.81 2.70 8.02
N GLY A 465 1.96 2.94 8.66
CA GLY A 465 2.12 2.94 10.11
C GLY A 465 3.43 2.30 10.58
N TYR A 466 3.71 2.38 11.89
CA TYR A 466 4.83 1.64 12.47
C TYR A 466 4.54 0.14 12.45
N ASN A 467 5.38 -0.63 11.76
CA ASN A 467 5.23 -2.07 11.58
C ASN A 467 3.84 -2.48 11.03
N ALA A 468 3.28 -1.68 10.12
CA ALA A 468 2.09 -2.03 9.33
C ALA A 468 2.48 -3.00 8.21
N GLY A 469 1.69 -4.06 7.98
CA GLY A 469 1.97 -5.08 6.97
C GLY A 469 0.81 -5.29 6.00
N ALA A 470 0.91 -4.77 4.78
CA ALA A 470 0.01 -5.08 3.68
C ALA A 470 0.66 -6.18 2.81
N ILE A 471 0.20 -7.41 2.97
CA ILE A 471 0.87 -8.62 2.44
C ILE A 471 0.11 -9.20 1.24
N GLY A 472 -1.22 -9.16 1.25
CA GLY A 472 -2.04 -9.57 0.10
C GLY A 472 -2.02 -8.56 -1.04
N ASN A 473 -2.32 -9.01 -2.26
CA ASN A 473 -2.50 -8.14 -3.43
C ASN A 473 -3.69 -7.20 -3.20
N PHE A 474 -3.57 -5.93 -3.60
CA PHE A 474 -4.56 -4.86 -3.40
C PHE A 474 -4.99 -4.66 -1.93
N SER A 475 -4.22 -5.18 -0.97
CA SER A 475 -4.55 -5.10 0.46
C SER A 475 -4.14 -3.74 1.07
N VAL A 476 -4.88 -3.30 2.09
CA VAL A 476 -4.66 -2.00 2.75
C VAL A 476 -4.55 -2.20 4.27
N ALA A 477 -3.37 -1.92 4.83
CA ALA A 477 -3.08 -1.97 6.26
C ALA A 477 -2.73 -0.57 6.78
N LEU A 478 -3.66 0.11 7.45
CA LEU A 478 -3.49 1.47 7.97
C LEU A 478 -3.62 1.49 9.50
N GLY A 479 -2.48 1.54 10.18
CA GLY A 479 -2.39 1.48 11.64
C GLY A 479 -1.02 1.03 12.14
N GLN A 480 -0.74 1.26 13.42
CA GLN A 480 0.43 0.65 14.06
C GLN A 480 0.15 -0.85 14.25
N GLN A 481 1.04 -1.74 13.78
CA GLN A 481 0.82 -3.20 13.78
C GLN A 481 -0.48 -3.68 13.09
N SER A 482 -1.08 -2.91 12.17
CA SER A 482 -2.18 -3.41 11.32
C SER A 482 -1.64 -4.42 10.29
N ALA A 483 -2.35 -5.52 10.07
CA ALA A 483 -1.96 -6.57 9.12
C ALA A 483 -3.10 -6.89 8.14
N ALA A 484 -2.87 -6.72 6.84
CA ALA A 484 -3.79 -7.11 5.77
C ALA A 484 -3.14 -8.25 4.97
N THR A 485 -3.44 -9.50 5.36
CA THR A 485 -2.77 -10.70 4.83
C THR A 485 -3.50 -11.37 3.68
N GLY A 486 -4.80 -11.11 3.52
CA GLY A 486 -5.56 -11.59 2.37
C GLY A 486 -5.52 -10.65 1.17
N ASP A 487 -5.67 -11.20 -0.03
CA ASP A 487 -5.88 -10.41 -1.24
C ASP A 487 -7.19 -9.60 -1.14
N SER A 488 -7.15 -8.34 -1.58
CA SER A 488 -8.23 -7.34 -1.44
C SER A 488 -8.72 -7.12 0.01
N SER A 489 -7.92 -7.45 1.03
CA SER A 489 -8.29 -7.26 2.44
C SER A 489 -7.98 -5.84 2.96
N LEU A 490 -8.78 -5.39 3.93
CA LEU A 490 -8.64 -4.10 4.61
C LEU A 490 -8.43 -4.30 6.10
N ALA A 491 -7.41 -3.66 6.66
CA ALA A 491 -7.06 -3.65 8.08
C ALA A 491 -6.83 -2.20 8.54
N LEU A 492 -7.87 -1.57 9.09
CA LEU A 492 -7.86 -0.16 9.49
C LEU A 492 -7.97 -0.01 11.01
N GLY A 493 -6.86 0.36 11.66
CA GLY A 493 -6.75 0.51 13.11
C GLY A 493 -5.50 -0.14 13.69
N ALA A 494 -5.03 0.32 14.84
CA ALA A 494 -3.85 -0.29 15.47
C ALA A 494 -4.15 -1.75 15.90
N GLY A 495 -3.27 -2.67 15.51
CA GLY A 495 -3.42 -4.10 15.74
C GLY A 495 -4.56 -4.80 14.97
N SER A 496 -5.21 -4.14 14.01
CA SER A 496 -6.29 -4.77 13.21
C SER A 496 -5.75 -5.81 12.24
N THR A 497 -6.54 -6.86 11.93
CA THR A 497 -6.14 -7.97 11.05
C THR A 497 -7.21 -8.27 9.99
N GLY A 498 -6.93 -7.96 8.73
CA GLY A 498 -7.63 -8.49 7.54
C GLY A 498 -7.00 -9.81 7.14
N GLY A 499 -7.41 -10.90 7.79
CA GLY A 499 -6.73 -12.20 7.78
C GLY A 499 -6.81 -12.94 6.44
N ALA A 500 -7.96 -12.89 5.77
CA ALA A 500 -8.27 -13.66 4.57
C ALA A 500 -8.75 -12.80 3.40
N ALA A 501 -8.95 -13.42 2.23
CA ALA A 501 -9.31 -12.72 1.00
C ALA A 501 -10.64 -11.94 1.15
N GLU A 502 -10.67 -10.71 0.62
CA GLU A 502 -11.79 -9.75 0.67
C GLU A 502 -12.28 -9.41 2.10
N ALA A 503 -11.51 -9.75 3.14
CA ALA A 503 -11.88 -9.53 4.52
C ALA A 503 -11.68 -8.07 4.95
N THR A 504 -12.64 -7.50 5.68
CA THR A 504 -12.63 -6.10 6.13
C THR A 504 -12.61 -6.02 7.66
N ALA A 505 -11.49 -5.59 8.23
CA ALA A 505 -11.31 -5.33 9.66
C ALA A 505 -11.12 -3.82 9.92
N LEU A 506 -11.98 -3.23 10.75
CA LEU A 506 -11.94 -1.80 11.09
C LEU A 506 -12.16 -1.61 12.61
N GLY A 507 -11.09 -1.22 13.30
CA GLY A 507 -11.07 -0.98 14.74
C GLY A 507 -9.78 -1.44 15.42
N TRP A 508 -9.54 -0.97 16.64
CA TRP A 508 -8.41 -1.41 17.47
C TRP A 508 -8.54 -2.91 17.77
N PHE A 509 -7.56 -3.71 17.34
CA PHE A 509 -7.60 -5.18 17.33
C PHE A 509 -8.88 -5.81 16.71
N ALA A 510 -9.51 -5.16 15.73
CA ALA A 510 -10.53 -5.80 14.90
C ALA A 510 -9.91 -6.92 14.04
N LYS A 511 -10.57 -8.08 13.91
CA LYS A 511 -10.08 -9.22 13.12
C LYS A 511 -11.16 -9.75 12.17
N ALA A 512 -10.88 -9.76 10.88
CA ALA A 512 -11.69 -10.44 9.88
C ALA A 512 -10.87 -11.59 9.29
N ASN A 513 -10.98 -12.77 9.90
CA ASN A 513 -10.17 -13.95 9.58
C ASN A 513 -10.85 -14.91 8.58
N GLY A 514 -12.16 -14.79 8.37
CA GLY A 514 -12.87 -15.52 7.33
C GLY A 514 -12.79 -14.84 5.96
N VAL A 515 -12.88 -15.61 4.87
CA VAL A 515 -13.01 -15.08 3.50
C VAL A 515 -14.29 -14.23 3.41
N GLN A 516 -14.21 -13.04 2.83
CA GLN A 516 -15.32 -12.06 2.74
C GLN A 516 -15.94 -11.68 4.10
N ALA A 517 -15.21 -11.88 5.21
CA ALA A 517 -15.70 -11.54 6.55
C ALA A 517 -15.57 -10.03 6.85
N VAL A 518 -16.47 -9.50 7.67
CA VAL A 518 -16.52 -8.08 8.06
C VAL A 518 -16.49 -7.96 9.57
N ALA A 519 -15.46 -7.34 10.13
CA ALA A 519 -15.28 -7.08 11.55
C ALA A 519 -15.12 -5.57 11.81
N LEU A 520 -16.19 -4.92 12.29
CA LEU A 520 -16.27 -3.48 12.49
C LEU A 520 -16.54 -3.15 13.98
N GLY A 521 -15.48 -2.76 14.69
CA GLY A 521 -15.51 -2.45 16.11
C GLY A 521 -14.17 -2.73 16.81
N ALA A 522 -13.93 -2.11 17.97
CA ALA A 522 -12.77 -2.48 18.79
C ALA A 522 -12.91 -3.93 19.29
N GLN A 523 -11.90 -4.77 19.03
CA GLN A 523 -11.91 -6.20 19.35
C GLN A 523 -13.07 -7.01 18.75
N SER A 524 -13.67 -6.56 17.64
CA SER A 524 -14.62 -7.41 16.88
C SER A 524 -13.89 -8.53 16.16
N GLU A 525 -14.43 -9.75 16.13
CA GLU A 525 -13.82 -10.92 15.48
C GLU A 525 -14.82 -11.64 14.57
N ALA A 526 -14.62 -11.55 13.25
CA ALA A 526 -15.36 -12.31 12.25
C ALA A 526 -14.45 -13.40 11.67
N ALA A 527 -14.57 -14.62 12.20
CA ALA A 527 -13.69 -15.74 11.88
C ALA A 527 -14.28 -16.74 10.88
N GLY A 528 -15.62 -16.81 10.77
CA GLY A 528 -16.28 -17.60 9.73
C GLY A 528 -16.25 -16.90 8.37
N ALA A 529 -16.18 -17.66 7.27
CA ALA A 529 -16.34 -17.10 5.94
C ALA A 529 -17.73 -16.48 5.78
N LEU A 530 -17.84 -15.34 5.09
CA LEU A 530 -19.04 -14.47 5.03
C LEU A 530 -19.54 -13.99 6.42
N GLY A 531 -18.77 -14.17 7.49
CA GLY A 531 -19.14 -13.77 8.84
C GLY A 531 -19.14 -12.24 9.02
N THR A 532 -20.15 -11.69 9.68
CA THR A 532 -20.30 -10.25 9.92
C THR A 532 -20.38 -9.97 11.42
N ALA A 533 -19.35 -9.33 11.99
CA ALA A 533 -19.26 -8.90 13.39
C ALA A 533 -19.23 -7.37 13.48
N LEU A 534 -20.33 -6.75 13.93
CA LEU A 534 -20.48 -5.28 14.02
C LEU A 534 -20.76 -4.84 15.47
N GLY A 535 -19.74 -4.31 16.13
CA GLY A 535 -19.78 -3.82 17.51
C GLY A 535 -18.49 -4.09 18.28
N ALA A 536 -18.24 -3.34 19.35
CA ALA A 536 -17.07 -3.60 20.20
C ALA A 536 -17.21 -4.98 20.89
N ASN A 537 -16.20 -5.84 20.76
CA ASN A 537 -16.22 -7.24 21.20
C ASN A 537 -17.39 -8.09 20.61
N SER A 538 -17.87 -7.78 19.39
CA SER A 538 -18.77 -8.69 18.67
C SER A 538 -17.99 -9.86 18.06
N SER A 539 -18.60 -11.05 17.98
CA SER A 539 -17.95 -12.28 17.51
C SER A 539 -18.85 -13.04 16.53
N ALA A 540 -18.37 -13.30 15.32
CA ALA A 540 -19.04 -14.09 14.29
C ALA A 540 -18.10 -15.21 13.81
N THR A 541 -18.13 -16.36 14.47
CA THR A 541 -17.19 -17.47 14.20
C THR A 541 -17.73 -18.55 13.27
N GLY A 542 -19.05 -18.67 13.16
CA GLY A 542 -19.69 -19.57 12.21
C GLY A 542 -19.63 -19.04 10.78
N GLU A 543 -19.58 -19.93 9.79
CA GLU A 543 -19.76 -19.54 8.38
C GLU A 543 -21.12 -18.86 8.20
N GLN A 544 -21.17 -17.75 7.45
CA GLN A 544 -22.36 -16.90 7.25
C GLN A 544 -22.98 -16.32 8.54
N ALA A 545 -22.28 -16.39 9.69
CA ALA A 545 -22.82 -15.92 10.96
C ALA A 545 -22.85 -14.39 11.06
N THR A 546 -23.91 -13.82 11.65
CA THR A 546 -24.10 -12.37 11.78
C THR A 546 -24.26 -11.96 13.25
N ALA A 547 -23.28 -11.25 13.80
CA ALA A 547 -23.27 -10.72 15.17
C ALA A 547 -23.32 -9.18 15.15
N LEU A 548 -24.44 -8.60 15.58
CA LEU A 548 -24.71 -7.16 15.56
C LEU A 548 -24.99 -6.63 16.96
N GLY A 549 -24.05 -5.85 17.51
CA GLY A 549 -24.12 -5.24 18.84
C GLY A 549 -22.86 -5.53 19.65
N SER A 550 -22.56 -4.68 20.64
CA SER A 550 -21.39 -4.90 21.49
C SER A 550 -21.55 -6.18 22.32
N GLY A 551 -20.53 -7.04 22.30
CA GLY A 551 -20.57 -8.36 22.95
C GLY A 551 -21.54 -9.37 22.32
N SER A 552 -22.08 -9.11 21.13
CA SER A 552 -22.90 -10.11 20.41
C SER A 552 -22.03 -11.29 19.95
N SER A 553 -22.60 -12.49 19.90
CA SER A 553 -21.88 -13.73 19.62
C SER A 553 -22.71 -14.65 18.73
N ALA A 554 -22.30 -14.85 17.48
CA ALA A 554 -22.91 -15.74 16.51
C ALA A 554 -21.90 -16.86 16.16
N LEU A 555 -22.04 -18.01 16.81
CA LEU A 555 -21.01 -19.06 16.83
C LEU A 555 -21.27 -20.19 15.84
N GLY A 556 -22.53 -20.52 15.59
CA GLY A 556 -22.94 -21.58 14.66
C GLY A 556 -23.05 -21.12 13.20
N VAL A 557 -23.04 -22.06 12.27
CA VAL A 557 -23.19 -21.83 10.83
C VAL A 557 -24.57 -21.21 10.55
N GLY A 558 -24.59 -20.11 9.79
CA GLY A 558 -25.80 -19.33 9.49
C GLY A 558 -26.46 -18.66 10.70
N SER A 559 -25.81 -18.66 11.88
CA SER A 559 -26.41 -18.13 13.10
C SER A 559 -26.48 -16.59 13.10
N THR A 560 -27.49 -16.02 13.76
CA THR A 560 -27.73 -14.57 13.78
C THR A 560 -27.96 -14.09 15.22
N ALA A 561 -27.07 -13.24 15.74
CA ALA A 561 -27.14 -12.65 17.07
C ALA A 561 -27.22 -11.11 16.99
N ILE A 562 -28.41 -10.54 17.18
CA ILE A 562 -28.67 -9.10 17.05
C ILE A 562 -29.10 -8.53 18.42
N GLY A 563 -28.20 -7.79 19.04
CA GLY A 563 -28.39 -7.10 20.32
C GLY A 563 -27.13 -7.10 21.18
N ARG A 564 -27.05 -6.17 22.16
CA ARG A 564 -25.95 -6.18 23.14
C ARG A 564 -25.99 -7.49 23.93
N LEU A 565 -24.89 -8.25 23.93
CA LEU A 565 -24.78 -9.59 24.53
C LEU A 565 -25.80 -10.63 24.00
N ALA A 566 -26.32 -10.47 22.78
CA ALA A 566 -27.06 -11.54 22.11
C ALA A 566 -26.13 -12.72 21.79
N ALA A 567 -26.58 -13.96 22.02
CA ALA A 567 -25.80 -15.17 21.74
C ALA A 567 -26.62 -16.18 20.92
N ALA A 568 -26.14 -16.50 19.72
CA ALA A 568 -26.65 -17.58 18.86
C ALA A 568 -25.56 -18.65 18.74
N SER A 569 -25.65 -19.68 19.59
CA SER A 569 -24.55 -20.60 19.88
C SER A 569 -24.49 -21.84 18.98
N ALA A 570 -25.53 -22.09 18.17
CA ALA A 570 -25.71 -23.29 17.37
C ALA A 570 -26.11 -22.97 15.93
N ASP A 571 -26.01 -23.96 15.05
CA ASP A 571 -26.25 -23.80 13.60
C ASP A 571 -27.72 -23.40 13.34
N GLY A 572 -27.92 -22.43 12.44
CA GLY A 572 -29.23 -21.86 12.12
C GLY A 572 -29.91 -21.09 13.27
N ALA A 573 -29.24 -20.89 14.41
CA ALA A 573 -29.85 -20.26 15.58
C ALA A 573 -30.00 -18.74 15.42
N ALA A 574 -31.11 -18.17 15.90
CA ALA A 574 -31.44 -16.74 15.77
C ALA A 574 -31.75 -16.09 17.13
N ALA A 575 -30.85 -15.27 17.66
CA ALA A 575 -30.99 -14.55 18.91
C ALA A 575 -31.17 -13.03 18.65
N LEU A 576 -32.41 -12.54 18.74
CA LEU A 576 -32.78 -11.14 18.48
C LEU A 576 -33.26 -10.47 19.76
N GLY A 577 -32.36 -9.76 20.44
CA GLY A 577 -32.64 -9.06 21.69
C GLY A 577 -31.39 -8.73 22.51
N ARG A 578 -31.53 -7.82 23.47
CA ARG A 578 -30.50 -7.62 24.50
C ARG A 578 -30.41 -8.88 25.36
N ASP A 579 -29.21 -9.45 25.52
CA ASP A 579 -28.95 -10.63 26.35
C ASP A 579 -29.81 -11.88 25.98
N SER A 580 -30.30 -11.99 24.74
CA SER A 580 -31.06 -13.15 24.23
C SER A 580 -30.14 -14.33 23.87
N ARG A 581 -30.56 -15.57 24.15
CA ARG A 581 -29.78 -16.80 23.92
C ARG A 581 -30.55 -17.81 23.06
N ALA A 582 -30.03 -18.15 21.89
CA ALA A 582 -30.50 -19.26 21.07
C ALA A 582 -29.39 -20.32 21.01
N GLU A 583 -29.64 -21.50 21.59
CA GLU A 583 -28.59 -22.48 21.93
C GLU A 583 -28.83 -23.86 21.34
N GLY A 584 -30.05 -24.14 20.86
CA GLY A 584 -30.36 -25.32 20.04
C GLY A 584 -30.20 -25.06 18.54
N VAL A 585 -30.02 -26.12 17.77
CA VAL A 585 -29.91 -26.07 16.30
C VAL A 585 -31.26 -25.61 15.71
N ASN A 586 -31.23 -24.62 14.81
CA ASN A 586 -32.41 -23.93 14.27
C ASN A 586 -33.33 -23.28 15.34
N ALA A 587 -32.83 -22.99 16.54
CA ALA A 587 -33.62 -22.38 17.61
C ALA A 587 -33.68 -20.84 17.50
N ALA A 588 -34.79 -20.22 17.91
CA ALA A 588 -35.01 -18.79 17.71
C ALA A 588 -35.46 -18.07 19.01
N ALA A 589 -34.62 -17.21 19.56
CA ALA A 589 -34.88 -16.41 20.77
C ALA A 589 -35.12 -14.94 20.40
N LEU A 590 -36.40 -14.55 20.29
CA LEU A 590 -36.85 -13.21 19.87
C LEU A 590 -37.38 -12.44 21.08
N GLY A 591 -36.54 -11.61 21.69
CA GLY A 591 -36.90 -10.75 22.82
C GLY A 591 -35.75 -10.58 23.82
N PRO A 592 -35.71 -9.49 24.60
CA PRO A 592 -34.65 -9.29 25.59
C PRO A 592 -34.68 -10.40 26.64
N ASN A 593 -33.51 -11.00 26.91
CA ASN A 593 -33.33 -12.17 27.76
C ASN A 593 -34.23 -13.38 27.41
N ALA A 594 -34.68 -13.53 26.15
CA ALA A 594 -35.33 -14.76 25.68
C ALA A 594 -34.32 -15.92 25.57
N ILE A 595 -34.75 -17.16 25.82
CA ILE A 595 -33.89 -18.36 25.85
C ILE A 595 -34.53 -19.53 25.06
N ALA A 596 -34.02 -19.79 23.86
CA ALA A 596 -34.38 -20.92 23.02
C ALA A 596 -33.25 -21.98 23.07
N ALA A 597 -33.27 -22.80 24.12
CA ALA A 597 -32.17 -23.70 24.50
C ALA A 597 -32.24 -25.12 23.90
N HIS A 598 -33.17 -25.37 22.97
CA HIS A 598 -33.47 -26.72 22.46
C HIS A 598 -33.65 -26.69 20.94
N ASP A 599 -33.35 -27.80 20.26
CA ASP A 599 -33.37 -27.85 18.80
C ASP A 599 -34.77 -27.55 18.22
N GLY A 600 -34.82 -26.69 17.19
CA GLY A 600 -36.04 -26.24 16.54
C GLY A 600 -37.02 -25.48 17.43
N SER A 601 -36.61 -25.04 18.63
CA SER A 601 -37.50 -24.35 19.57
C SER A 601 -37.50 -22.82 19.36
N VAL A 602 -38.61 -22.17 19.70
CA VAL A 602 -38.80 -20.72 19.50
C VAL A 602 -39.23 -20.08 20.82
N ALA A 603 -38.43 -19.16 21.35
CA ALA A 603 -38.77 -18.33 22.50
C ALA A 603 -39.12 -16.91 22.02
N LEU A 604 -40.41 -16.59 21.96
CA LEU A 604 -40.90 -15.29 21.46
C LEU A 604 -41.47 -14.45 22.61
N GLY A 605 -40.74 -13.41 23.00
CA GLY A 605 -41.11 -12.47 24.06
C GLY A 605 -39.99 -12.22 25.06
N ALA A 606 -40.08 -11.11 25.81
CA ALA A 606 -39.11 -10.81 26.87
C ALA A 606 -39.13 -11.89 27.95
N GLY A 607 -37.98 -12.50 28.24
CA GLY A 607 -37.88 -13.60 29.21
C GLY A 607 -38.63 -14.88 28.83
N ALA A 608 -39.05 -15.05 27.57
CA ALA A 608 -39.61 -16.31 27.10
C ALA A 608 -38.53 -17.41 27.16
N ALA A 609 -38.88 -18.60 27.63
CA ALA A 609 -37.94 -19.71 27.80
C ALA A 609 -38.55 -21.03 27.34
N THR A 610 -37.84 -21.76 26.47
CA THR A 610 -38.22 -23.11 26.03
C THR A 610 -37.74 -24.16 27.01
N THR A 611 -38.50 -25.25 27.15
CA THR A 611 -38.24 -26.41 28.01
C THR A 611 -38.16 -27.74 27.22
N ALA A 612 -38.37 -27.72 25.90
CA ALA A 612 -38.29 -28.89 25.03
C ALA A 612 -37.93 -28.51 23.58
N ALA A 613 -37.44 -29.49 22.82
CA ALA A 613 -37.19 -29.36 21.37
C ALA A 613 -38.51 -29.20 20.59
N GLY A 614 -38.49 -28.45 19.49
CA GLY A 614 -39.65 -28.15 18.64
C GLY A 614 -40.74 -27.29 19.31
N GLN A 615 -40.55 -26.83 20.54
CA GLN A 615 -41.54 -26.06 21.30
C GLN A 615 -41.53 -24.58 20.90
N VAL A 616 -42.72 -23.99 20.74
CA VAL A 616 -42.89 -22.53 20.66
C VAL A 616 -43.39 -21.99 22.01
N ALA A 617 -42.53 -21.24 22.72
CA ALA A 617 -42.83 -20.55 23.95
C ALA A 617 -43.22 -19.08 23.67
N LEU A 618 -44.45 -18.70 24.01
CA LEU A 618 -45.02 -17.37 23.76
C LEU A 618 -45.10 -16.55 25.06
N GLY A 619 -44.15 -15.64 25.23
CA GLY A 619 -44.00 -14.80 26.42
C GLY A 619 -43.19 -15.46 27.55
N GLY A 620 -42.66 -14.62 28.45
CA GLY A 620 -42.03 -15.05 29.71
C GLY A 620 -43.03 -15.16 30.87
N THR A 621 -42.56 -15.60 32.04
CA THR A 621 -43.38 -15.69 33.26
C THR A 621 -44.08 -14.37 33.58
N GLY A 622 -45.40 -14.42 33.78
CA GLY A 622 -46.24 -13.22 34.02
C GLY A 622 -46.70 -12.48 32.74
N SER A 623 -46.32 -12.92 31.54
CA SER A 623 -46.80 -12.35 30.28
C SER A 623 -48.25 -12.77 29.97
N SER A 624 -49.01 -11.91 29.29
CA SER A 624 -50.33 -12.26 28.74
C SER A 624 -50.28 -12.33 27.21
N VAL A 625 -50.63 -13.49 26.63
CA VAL A 625 -50.76 -13.65 25.17
C VAL A 625 -52.16 -13.19 24.74
N ARG A 626 -52.24 -12.49 23.60
CA ARG A 626 -53.51 -12.12 22.94
C ARG A 626 -53.49 -12.61 21.50
N VAL A 627 -54.52 -13.35 21.09
CA VAL A 627 -54.73 -13.80 19.71
C VAL A 627 -55.66 -12.80 19.01
N GLY A 628 -55.27 -12.36 17.81
CA GLY A 628 -56.08 -11.45 16.99
C GLY A 628 -57.24 -12.16 16.29
N ASP A 629 -58.27 -11.38 15.92
CA ASP A 629 -59.41 -11.79 15.09
C ASP A 629 -60.03 -13.18 15.36
N ILE A 630 -60.28 -13.46 16.64
CA ILE A 630 -60.98 -14.68 17.06
C ILE A 630 -62.42 -14.76 16.54
N ALA A 631 -63.01 -13.63 16.16
CA ALA A 631 -64.37 -13.52 15.63
C ALA A 631 -64.46 -14.05 14.19
N ALA A 632 -63.62 -13.56 13.26
CA ALA A 632 -63.55 -14.15 11.93
C ALA A 632 -63.02 -15.59 11.96
N SER A 633 -62.08 -15.89 12.88
CA SER A 633 -61.59 -17.25 13.10
C SER A 633 -62.72 -18.22 13.45
N SER A 634 -63.68 -17.82 14.29
CA SER A 634 -64.87 -18.63 14.61
C SER A 634 -65.78 -18.80 13.40
N ALA A 635 -65.98 -17.76 12.59
CA ALA A 635 -66.81 -17.80 11.39
C ALA A 635 -66.23 -18.68 10.26
N ALA A 636 -64.92 -18.91 10.26
CA ALA A 636 -64.23 -19.76 9.28
C ALA A 636 -64.15 -21.25 9.67
N GLN A 637 -64.68 -21.66 10.83
CA GLN A 637 -64.62 -23.05 11.28
C GLN A 637 -65.60 -23.94 10.52
N ALA A 638 -65.12 -25.11 10.05
CA ALA A 638 -65.90 -26.11 9.35
C ALA A 638 -65.57 -27.53 9.84
N GLY A 639 -66.55 -28.43 9.79
CA GLY A 639 -66.42 -29.80 10.31
C GLY A 639 -66.63 -29.90 11.82
N THR A 640 -66.15 -31.00 12.42
CA THR A 640 -66.36 -31.30 13.85
C THR A 640 -65.48 -30.43 14.74
N LEU A 641 -66.11 -29.47 15.44
CA LEU A 641 -65.46 -28.63 16.44
C LEU A 641 -64.82 -29.47 17.57
N GLY A 642 -63.75 -28.96 18.16
CA GLY A 642 -63.10 -29.51 19.34
C GLY A 642 -62.78 -28.39 20.33
N VAL A 643 -62.78 -28.70 21.64
CA VAL A 643 -62.27 -27.78 22.65
C VAL A 643 -60.75 -27.86 22.65
N ALA A 644 -60.07 -26.72 22.56
CA ALA A 644 -58.64 -26.64 22.85
C ALA A 644 -58.46 -26.63 24.37
N THR A 645 -57.79 -27.64 24.91
CA THR A 645 -57.36 -27.67 26.32
C THR A 645 -55.89 -27.28 26.41
N VAL A 646 -55.45 -26.86 27.59
CA VAL A 646 -54.04 -26.62 27.90
C VAL A 646 -53.68 -27.36 29.18
N ASP A 647 -52.54 -28.04 29.20
CA ASP A 647 -52.03 -28.69 30.40
C ASP A 647 -51.20 -27.72 31.27
N ALA A 648 -50.68 -28.21 32.40
CA ALA A 648 -49.85 -27.42 33.30
C ALA A 648 -48.47 -27.02 32.72
N SER A 649 -48.09 -27.55 31.56
CA SER A 649 -46.85 -27.20 30.83
C SER A 649 -47.09 -26.17 29.71
N GLY A 650 -48.35 -25.80 29.44
CA GLY A 650 -48.72 -24.92 28.33
C GLY A 650 -48.96 -25.64 27.00
N THR A 651 -48.97 -26.98 26.98
CA THR A 651 -49.18 -27.76 25.75
C THR A 651 -50.66 -27.75 25.35
N LEU A 652 -50.96 -27.36 24.11
CA LEU A 652 -52.31 -27.37 23.57
C LEU A 652 -52.74 -28.80 23.19
N GLY A 653 -53.76 -29.31 23.87
CA GLY A 653 -54.47 -30.53 23.51
C GLY A 653 -55.79 -30.23 22.79
N ARG A 654 -56.35 -31.24 22.11
CA ARG A 654 -57.75 -31.21 21.68
C ARG A 654 -58.55 -32.17 22.56
N ASP A 655 -59.55 -31.66 23.25
CA ASP A 655 -60.43 -32.49 24.08
C ASP A 655 -61.23 -33.47 23.21
N THR A 656 -61.14 -34.75 23.55
CA THR A 656 -61.85 -35.86 22.90
C THR A 656 -62.87 -36.53 23.83
N THR A 657 -62.97 -36.13 25.09
CA THR A 657 -63.82 -36.77 26.11
C THR A 657 -65.01 -35.92 26.50
N LEU A 658 -64.89 -34.58 26.48
CA LEU A 658 -65.94 -33.65 26.91
C LEU A 658 -67.22 -33.79 26.09
N PHE A 659 -67.13 -33.79 24.75
CA PHE A 659 -68.31 -33.92 23.89
C PHE A 659 -68.99 -35.31 24.00
N PRO A 660 -68.26 -36.45 23.98
CA PRO A 660 -68.86 -37.75 24.31
C PRO A 660 -69.45 -37.84 25.72
N ALA A 661 -68.82 -37.23 26.73
CA ALA A 661 -69.33 -37.23 28.11
C ALA A 661 -70.62 -36.41 28.25
N VAL A 662 -70.72 -35.26 27.57
CA VAL A 662 -71.97 -34.49 27.47
C VAL A 662 -73.06 -35.31 26.78
N GLY A 663 -72.74 -36.02 25.68
CA GLY A 663 -73.68 -36.93 25.01
C GLY A 663 -74.16 -38.08 25.91
N ALA A 664 -73.26 -38.69 26.69
CA ALA A 664 -73.60 -39.73 27.66
C ALA A 664 -74.44 -39.19 28.82
N LEU A 665 -74.14 -37.99 29.33
CA LEU A 665 -74.93 -37.32 30.36
C LEU A 665 -76.35 -37.00 29.86
N GLN A 666 -76.48 -36.56 28.60
CA GLN A 666 -77.76 -36.24 27.97
C GLN A 666 -78.61 -37.50 27.72
N ALA A 667 -77.99 -38.64 27.38
CA ALA A 667 -78.65 -39.94 27.35
C ALA A 667 -79.08 -40.44 28.75
N GLY A 668 -78.26 -40.16 29.78
CA GLY A 668 -78.61 -40.40 31.18
C GLY A 668 -79.84 -39.60 31.63
N GLN A 669 -79.90 -38.30 31.29
CA GLN A 669 -81.07 -37.46 31.58
C GLN A 669 -82.33 -37.93 30.84
N ALA A 670 -82.22 -38.36 29.58
CA ALA A 670 -83.35 -38.95 28.86
C ALA A 670 -83.88 -40.22 29.55
N THR A 671 -82.99 -41.07 30.07
CA THR A 671 -83.35 -42.26 30.85
C THR A 671 -84.04 -41.89 32.17
N GLN A 672 -83.53 -40.88 32.87
CA GLN A 672 -84.07 -40.40 34.15
C GLN A 672 -85.46 -39.74 33.98
N ALA A 673 -85.68 -39.00 32.89
CA ALA A 673 -87.00 -38.47 32.53
C ALA A 673 -88.04 -39.59 32.29
N GLY A 674 -87.63 -40.70 31.65
CA GLY A 674 -88.48 -41.88 31.48
C GLY A 674 -88.87 -42.55 32.80
N GLN A 675 -87.96 -42.59 33.78
CA GLN A 675 -88.24 -43.11 35.12
C GLN A 675 -89.24 -42.22 35.89
N ILE A 676 -89.13 -40.89 35.77
CA ILE A 676 -90.05 -39.95 36.41
C ILE A 676 -91.49 -40.12 35.87
N ALA A 677 -91.65 -40.22 34.54
CA ALA A 677 -92.96 -40.44 33.91
C ALA A 677 -93.63 -41.76 34.34
N ALA A 678 -92.84 -42.81 34.59
CA ALA A 678 -93.34 -44.08 35.12
C ALA A 678 -93.87 -43.94 36.57
N ILE A 679 -93.16 -43.21 37.43
CA ILE A 679 -93.61 -42.92 38.82
C ILE A 679 -94.89 -42.07 38.81
N GLU A 680 -94.98 -41.08 37.93
CA GLU A 680 -96.15 -40.22 37.78
C GLU A 680 -97.40 -41.01 37.33
N THR A 681 -97.22 -42.02 36.48
CA THR A 681 -98.27 -42.97 36.05
C THR A 681 -98.76 -43.87 37.20
N VAL A 682 -97.87 -44.25 38.13
CA VAL A 682 -98.26 -45.00 39.35
C VAL A 682 -99.05 -44.11 40.30
N ASN A 683 -98.62 -42.86 40.53
CA ASN A 683 -99.30 -41.92 41.42
C ASN A 683 -100.72 -41.58 40.94
N THR A 684 -100.94 -41.37 39.63
CA THR A 684 -102.29 -41.12 39.10
C THR A 684 -103.21 -42.34 39.28
N THR A 685 -102.69 -43.55 39.08
CA THR A 685 -103.41 -44.80 39.34
C THR A 685 -103.79 -44.94 40.82
N GLN A 686 -102.87 -44.64 41.73
CA GLN A 686 -103.06 -44.76 43.18
C GLN A 686 -104.06 -43.72 43.71
N ASN A 687 -104.03 -42.49 43.22
CA ASN A 687 -105.04 -41.47 43.52
C ASN A 687 -106.45 -41.89 43.07
N GLY A 688 -106.58 -42.54 41.91
CA GLY A 688 -107.85 -43.08 41.44
C GLY A 688 -108.44 -44.17 42.34
N GLN A 689 -107.59 -44.99 42.97
CA GLN A 689 -108.01 -46.00 43.95
C GLN A 689 -108.48 -45.37 45.27
N ILE A 690 -107.83 -44.30 45.73
CA ILE A 690 -108.23 -43.58 46.96
C ILE A 690 -109.62 -42.96 46.80
N ALA A 691 -109.88 -42.25 45.70
CA ALA A 691 -111.18 -41.64 45.43
C ALA A 691 -112.34 -42.66 45.38
N ALA A 692 -112.08 -43.89 44.92
CA ALA A 692 -113.07 -44.96 44.93
C ALA A 692 -113.43 -45.44 46.35
N VAL A 693 -112.47 -45.45 47.29
CA VAL A 693 -112.70 -45.81 48.70
C VAL A 693 -113.49 -44.71 49.43
N GLU A 694 -113.20 -43.44 49.17
CA GLU A 694 -113.93 -42.31 49.77
C GLU A 694 -115.41 -42.28 49.35
N ALA A 695 -115.72 -42.63 48.10
CA ALA A 695 -117.08 -42.78 47.60
C ALA A 695 -117.85 -43.92 48.31
N VAL A 696 -117.19 -45.06 48.60
CA VAL A 696 -117.79 -46.17 49.35
C VAL A 696 -118.10 -45.77 50.80
N ASN A 697 -117.18 -45.06 51.47
CA ASN A 697 -117.40 -44.58 52.84
C ASN A 697 -118.58 -43.60 52.94
N SER A 698 -118.71 -42.70 51.95
CA SER A 698 -119.85 -41.76 51.88
C SER A 698 -121.19 -42.47 51.65
N SER A 699 -121.20 -43.53 50.84
CA SER A 699 -122.37 -44.41 50.65
C SER A 699 -122.78 -45.12 51.95
N GLN A 700 -121.81 -45.73 52.66
CA GLN A 700 -122.08 -46.42 53.93
C GLN A 700 -122.58 -45.48 55.03
N ALA A 701 -122.00 -44.27 55.17
CA ALA A 701 -122.47 -43.27 56.12
C ALA A 701 -123.95 -42.91 55.88
N THR A 702 -124.32 -42.70 54.61
CA THR A 702 -125.70 -42.36 54.21
C THR A 702 -126.69 -43.49 54.52
N GLN A 703 -126.30 -44.76 54.31
CA GLN A 703 -127.15 -45.92 54.61
C GLN A 703 -127.36 -46.12 56.12
N ILE A 704 -126.35 -45.88 56.94
CA ILE A 704 -126.46 -45.96 58.41
C ILE A 704 -127.44 -44.91 58.95
N THR A 705 -127.38 -43.67 58.46
CA THR A 705 -128.35 -42.62 58.85
C THR A 705 -129.80 -42.98 58.44
N ALA A 706 -129.98 -43.58 57.25
CA ALA A 706 -131.31 -44.00 56.79
C ALA A 706 -131.91 -45.12 57.66
N LEU A 707 -131.10 -46.12 58.07
CA LEU A 707 -131.52 -47.19 58.99
C LEU A 707 -131.89 -46.66 60.37
N GLN A 708 -131.15 -45.66 60.88
CA GLN A 708 -131.39 -45.07 62.20
C GLN A 708 -132.70 -44.27 62.29
N LEU A 709 -133.21 -43.71 61.17
CA LEU A 709 -134.53 -43.05 61.11
C LEU A 709 -135.68 -44.04 60.85
N GLY A 710 -135.43 -45.13 60.12
CA GLY A 710 -136.46 -46.12 59.79
C GLY A 710 -137.03 -46.87 61.00
N SER A 711 -136.19 -47.15 62.01
CA SER A 711 -136.62 -47.81 63.25
C SER A 711 -137.54 -46.94 64.11
N VAL A 712 -137.38 -45.62 64.07
CA VAL A 712 -138.23 -44.66 64.81
C VAL A 712 -139.59 -44.49 64.12
N SER A 713 -139.64 -44.50 62.77
CA SER A 713 -140.90 -44.32 62.04
C SER A 713 -141.83 -45.53 62.12
N GLN A 714 -141.30 -46.76 62.16
CA GLN A 714 -142.10 -47.98 62.32
C GLN A 714 -142.86 -48.02 63.66
N GLY A 715 -142.31 -47.46 64.73
CA GLY A 715 -143.00 -47.37 66.03
C GLY A 715 -144.22 -46.45 66.01
N MET A 716 -144.18 -45.35 65.25
CA MET A 716 -145.29 -44.39 65.17
C MET A 716 -146.41 -44.83 64.20
N ALA A 717 -146.10 -45.66 63.21
CA ALA A 717 -147.06 -46.13 62.22
C ALA A 717 -148.19 -47.00 62.81
N ILE A 718 -147.90 -47.77 63.87
CA ILE A 718 -148.88 -48.64 64.53
C ILE A 718 -149.93 -47.83 65.28
N SER A 719 -149.54 -46.73 65.93
CA SER A 719 -150.43 -45.88 66.73
C SER A 719 -151.34 -44.97 65.90
N ALA A 720 -150.96 -44.63 64.66
CA ALA A 720 -151.73 -43.73 63.79
C ALA A 720 -152.85 -44.44 63.01
N LEU A 721 -152.72 -45.76 62.77
CA LEU A 721 -153.77 -46.59 62.15
C LEU A 721 -155.05 -46.64 63.01
N GLN A 722 -154.94 -46.30 64.30
CA GLN A 722 -156.01 -46.31 65.30
C GLN A 722 -157.08 -45.21 65.13
N ALA A 723 -156.86 -44.22 64.25
CA ALA A 723 -157.76 -43.05 64.12
C ALA A 723 -158.46 -42.89 62.75
N GLY A 724 -157.89 -43.41 61.66
CA GLY A 724 -158.35 -43.08 60.30
C GLY A 724 -159.65 -43.76 59.85
N GLN A 725 -159.94 -44.97 60.33
CA GLN A 725 -161.07 -45.79 59.84
C GLN A 725 -162.40 -45.52 60.56
N ALA A 726 -162.38 -44.73 61.65
CA ALA A 726 -163.55 -44.44 62.49
C ALA A 726 -164.40 -43.25 62.01
N ALA A 727 -163.95 -42.51 60.98
CA ALA A 727 -164.57 -41.25 60.54
C ALA A 727 -165.33 -41.32 59.19
N LEU A 728 -165.51 -42.53 58.62
CA LEU A 728 -166.60 -42.78 57.65
C LEU A 728 -167.94 -43.07 58.38
N SER A 729 -168.12 -42.37 59.50
CA SER A 729 -169.18 -42.54 60.49
C SER A 729 -170.54 -42.03 60.01
N GLY A 730 -171.62 -42.60 60.56
CA GLY A 730 -172.80 -41.79 60.87
C GLY A 730 -173.89 -41.65 59.80
N ARG A 731 -173.96 -42.50 58.77
CA ARG A 731 -175.08 -42.49 57.78
C ARG A 731 -175.69 -43.84 57.38
N VAL A 732 -175.27 -44.95 58.00
CA VAL A 732 -176.05 -46.21 58.02
C VAL A 732 -176.04 -46.80 59.44
N ASP A 733 -176.29 -45.94 60.42
CA ASP A 733 -176.68 -46.36 61.77
C ASP A 733 -178.00 -47.15 61.73
N THR A 734 -178.25 -47.90 62.80
CA THR A 734 -179.58 -48.40 63.20
C THR A 734 -180.41 -49.09 62.10
N LEU A 735 -180.23 -50.41 61.91
CA LEU A 735 -181.32 -51.22 61.33
C LEU A 735 -181.37 -52.71 61.76
N PHE A 736 -180.24 -53.41 61.95
CA PHE A 736 -180.26 -54.85 62.29
C PHE A 736 -179.41 -55.25 63.50
N ASP A 737 -179.84 -54.75 64.65
CA ASP A 737 -179.43 -55.11 66.01
C ASP A 737 -180.00 -56.50 66.42
N LEU A 738 -179.77 -57.52 65.57
CA LEU A 738 -180.64 -58.72 65.52
C LEU A 738 -179.94 -60.07 65.25
N ARG A 739 -178.61 -60.14 65.21
CA ARG A 739 -177.88 -61.41 64.92
C ARG A 739 -177.00 -61.98 66.03
N GLU A 740 -176.99 -61.35 67.20
CA GLU A 740 -176.21 -61.82 68.37
C GLU A 740 -176.77 -63.11 69.01
N LEU A 741 -178.01 -63.49 68.66
CA LEU A 741 -178.75 -64.61 69.27
C LEU A 741 -178.41 -65.98 68.63
N ASP A 742 -178.45 -66.06 67.30
CA ASP A 742 -178.49 -67.30 66.51
C ASP A 742 -177.19 -68.15 66.58
N ARG A 743 -176.05 -67.51 66.87
CA ARG A 743 -174.73 -68.18 66.82
C ARG A 743 -174.38 -68.98 68.08
N ARG A 744 -175.14 -68.86 69.17
CA ARG A 744 -174.96 -69.67 70.40
C ARG A 744 -175.67 -71.02 70.27
N ASP A 745 -176.94 -71.03 69.85
CA ASP A 745 -177.76 -72.24 69.75
C ASP A 745 -177.12 -73.33 68.87
N MET A 746 -176.43 -72.93 67.78
CA MET A 746 -175.67 -73.85 66.92
C MET A 746 -174.45 -74.53 67.59
N GLN A 747 -173.94 -74.02 68.72
CA GLN A 747 -172.79 -74.62 69.41
C GLN A 747 -173.18 -75.71 70.42
N GLU A 748 -174.34 -75.59 71.06
CA GLU A 748 -174.81 -76.56 72.07
C GLU A 748 -175.29 -77.88 71.43
N GLY A 749 -176.04 -77.79 70.32
CA GLY A 749 -176.63 -78.98 69.66
C GLY A 749 -175.60 -79.99 69.12
N ILE A 750 -174.44 -79.51 68.66
CA ILE A 750 -173.35 -80.37 68.16
C ILE A 750 -172.70 -81.15 69.31
N ALA A 751 -172.58 -80.55 70.50
CA ALA A 751 -172.02 -81.24 71.66
C ALA A 751 -172.89 -82.43 72.11
N ALA A 752 -174.22 -82.25 72.12
CA ALA A 752 -175.17 -83.32 72.46
C ALA A 752 -175.07 -84.53 71.51
N ALA A 753 -174.95 -84.29 70.20
CA ALA A 753 -174.87 -85.35 69.20
C ALA A 753 -173.64 -86.26 69.37
N VAL A 754 -172.48 -85.69 69.71
CA VAL A 754 -171.21 -86.43 69.88
C VAL A 754 -171.24 -87.36 71.11
N ALA A 755 -172.09 -87.10 72.10
CA ALA A 755 -172.18 -87.93 73.31
C ALA A 755 -172.99 -89.24 73.13
N MET A 756 -173.75 -89.42 72.03
CA MET A 756 -174.70 -90.53 71.85
C MET A 756 -174.12 -91.81 71.19
N GLY A 757 -172.98 -92.29 71.72
CA GLY A 757 -172.37 -93.56 71.30
C GLY A 757 -173.30 -94.78 71.46
N GLN A 758 -173.13 -95.79 70.60
CA GLN A 758 -173.94 -97.02 70.59
C GLN A 758 -173.34 -98.11 71.49
N ALA A 759 -174.13 -98.69 72.39
CA ALA A 759 -173.73 -99.88 73.14
C ALA A 759 -173.59 -101.12 72.20
N PRO A 760 -172.51 -101.91 72.31
CA PRO A 760 -172.27 -103.07 71.44
C PRO A 760 -173.13 -104.28 71.81
N MET A 761 -173.35 -105.17 70.85
CA MET A 761 -174.27 -106.32 71.01
C MET A 761 -173.77 -107.34 72.04
N PRO A 762 -174.61 -107.79 73.00
CA PRO A 762 -174.21 -108.77 74.02
C PRO A 762 -173.76 -110.13 73.46
N SER A 763 -172.69 -110.67 74.06
CA SER A 763 -171.99 -111.89 73.64
C SER A 763 -172.73 -113.20 73.88
N ALA A 764 -173.88 -113.17 74.56
CA ALA A 764 -174.77 -114.31 74.76
C ALA A 764 -176.22 -113.84 74.85
N ALA A 765 -177.17 -114.73 74.55
CA ALA A 765 -178.59 -114.47 74.75
C ALA A 765 -178.90 -114.19 76.24
N GLY A 766 -179.84 -113.27 76.51
CA GLY A 766 -180.24 -112.91 77.88
C GLY A 766 -179.25 -112.03 78.66
N ARG A 767 -178.32 -111.35 77.99
CA ARG A 767 -177.39 -110.37 78.61
C ARG A 767 -177.60 -108.95 78.07
N THR A 768 -177.08 -107.97 78.81
CA THR A 768 -177.22 -106.52 78.58
C THR A 768 -175.85 -105.82 78.63
N SER A 769 -175.65 -104.80 77.81
CA SER A 769 -174.46 -103.94 77.75
C SER A 769 -174.85 -102.46 77.94
N TYR A 770 -173.93 -101.62 78.45
CA TYR A 770 -174.17 -100.20 78.75
C TYR A 770 -172.92 -99.32 78.49
N VAL A 771 -173.12 -98.02 78.22
CA VAL A 771 -172.09 -97.00 77.91
C VAL A 771 -172.48 -95.62 78.47
N LEU A 772 -171.50 -94.81 78.89
CA LEU A 772 -171.62 -93.40 79.30
C LEU A 772 -170.50 -92.55 78.69
N ASN A 773 -170.80 -91.32 78.24
CA ASN A 773 -169.87 -90.42 77.53
C ASN A 773 -170.02 -88.95 77.98
N VAL A 774 -168.95 -88.17 77.80
CA VAL A 774 -168.88 -86.70 78.02
C VAL A 774 -168.24 -86.05 76.79
N SER A 775 -168.69 -84.85 76.41
CA SER A 775 -168.13 -84.10 75.28
C SER A 775 -168.06 -82.58 75.54
N THR A 776 -167.21 -81.88 74.78
CA THR A 776 -167.15 -80.41 74.74
C THR A 776 -166.89 -79.93 73.32
N PHE A 777 -167.45 -78.79 72.94
CA PHE A 777 -167.27 -78.20 71.61
C PHE A 777 -167.19 -76.67 71.67
N ARG A 778 -166.00 -76.13 71.39
CA ARG A 778 -165.72 -74.68 71.28
C ARG A 778 -166.21 -73.81 72.46
N GLY A 779 -166.19 -74.38 73.68
CA GLY A 779 -166.56 -73.72 74.93
C GLY A 779 -167.68 -74.44 75.69
N GLU A 780 -168.67 -74.98 74.97
CA GLU A 780 -169.84 -75.62 75.55
C GLU A 780 -169.60 -77.10 75.89
N GLN A 781 -170.45 -77.69 76.74
CA GLN A 781 -170.27 -79.03 77.35
C GLN A 781 -171.57 -79.85 77.28
N ALA A 782 -171.46 -81.18 77.13
CA ALA A 782 -172.60 -82.09 77.07
C ALA A 782 -172.31 -83.50 77.63
N LEU A 783 -173.38 -84.24 77.94
CA LEU A 783 -173.37 -85.56 78.61
C LEU A 783 -174.35 -86.52 77.94
N GLY A 784 -174.05 -87.83 77.91
CA GLY A 784 -174.96 -88.83 77.32
C GLY A 784 -174.60 -90.30 77.63
N GLY A 785 -175.50 -91.22 77.29
CA GLY A 785 -175.32 -92.66 77.54
C GLY A 785 -176.29 -93.57 76.78
N SER A 786 -176.01 -94.88 76.76
CA SER A 786 -176.84 -95.88 76.05
C SER A 786 -176.73 -97.30 76.63
N ILE A 787 -177.69 -98.15 76.26
CA ILE A 787 -177.85 -99.55 76.69
C ILE A 787 -178.37 -100.43 75.55
N MET A 788 -177.99 -101.71 75.51
CA MET A 788 -178.50 -102.72 74.56
C MET A 788 -178.68 -104.10 75.21
N HIS A 789 -179.75 -104.80 74.89
CA HIS A 789 -180.12 -106.12 75.42
C HIS A 789 -180.39 -107.13 74.29
N ARG A 790 -179.90 -108.37 74.41
CA ARG A 790 -180.06 -109.43 73.40
C ARG A 790 -181.15 -110.44 73.81
N LEU A 791 -182.18 -110.55 72.99
CA LEU A 791 -183.36 -111.39 73.25
C LEU A 791 -183.01 -112.89 73.23
N GLY A 792 -183.84 -113.69 73.91
CA GLY A 792 -183.72 -115.15 73.97
C GLY A 792 -184.49 -115.84 72.85
N GLY A 793 -183.76 -116.32 71.84
CA GLY A 793 -184.27 -117.11 70.72
C GLY A 793 -183.15 -117.40 69.72
N ASP A 794 -183.39 -118.28 68.76
CA ASP A 794 -182.37 -118.75 67.80
C ASP A 794 -181.96 -117.71 66.74
N SER A 795 -182.63 -116.54 66.73
CA SER A 795 -182.25 -115.39 65.89
C SER A 795 -181.57 -114.30 66.73
N PRO A 796 -180.39 -113.79 66.33
CA PRO A 796 -179.67 -112.77 67.08
C PRO A 796 -180.34 -111.38 66.90
N VAL A 797 -181.33 -111.08 67.76
CA VAL A 797 -182.01 -109.77 67.79
C VAL A 797 -181.71 -109.05 69.10
N GLY A 798 -181.28 -107.79 69.01
CA GLY A 798 -181.00 -106.91 70.14
C GLY A 798 -181.75 -105.59 70.06
N ILE A 799 -182.21 -105.08 71.20
CA ILE A 799 -182.93 -103.80 71.33
C ILE A 799 -182.09 -102.85 72.20
N GLY A 800 -181.99 -101.59 71.81
CA GLY A 800 -181.21 -100.59 72.56
C GLY A 800 -181.77 -99.17 72.53
N VAL A 801 -181.37 -98.37 73.52
CA VAL A 801 -181.86 -96.99 73.77
C VAL A 801 -180.72 -96.11 74.34
N GLY A 802 -180.83 -94.79 74.17
CA GLY A 802 -179.86 -93.81 74.65
C GLY A 802 -180.37 -92.37 74.67
N PHE A 803 -179.63 -91.48 75.34
CA PHE A 803 -180.05 -90.10 75.66
C PHE A 803 -178.85 -89.14 75.79
N SER A 804 -179.08 -87.83 75.65
CA SER A 804 -178.09 -86.77 75.90
C SER A 804 -178.71 -85.42 76.30
N PHE A 805 -177.92 -84.58 76.96
CA PHE A 805 -178.31 -83.26 77.51
C PHE A 805 -177.24 -82.20 77.23
N ALA A 806 -177.66 -80.98 76.89
CA ALA A 806 -176.84 -79.76 76.75
C ALA A 806 -177.61 -78.52 77.22
N GLY A 807 -177.04 -77.32 77.04
CA GLY A 807 -177.59 -76.04 77.51
C GLY A 807 -178.91 -75.60 76.84
N HIS A 808 -179.44 -74.47 77.30
CA HIS A 808 -180.54 -73.67 76.73
C HIS A 808 -181.64 -74.37 75.89
N LYS A 809 -182.14 -75.53 76.38
CA LYS A 809 -183.21 -76.41 75.84
C LYS A 809 -182.78 -77.52 74.86
N ASN A 810 -181.49 -77.76 74.68
CA ASN A 810 -180.94 -78.74 73.73
C ASN A 810 -180.80 -80.16 74.31
N ASN A 811 -181.85 -80.99 74.16
CA ASN A 811 -181.90 -82.40 74.61
C ASN A 811 -182.14 -83.36 73.45
N ALA A 812 -181.61 -84.59 73.50
CA ALA A 812 -181.81 -85.60 72.44
C ALA A 812 -181.98 -87.04 72.97
N PHE A 813 -182.67 -87.89 72.18
CA PHE A 813 -183.05 -89.26 72.52
C PHE A 813 -182.88 -90.20 71.32
N ARG A 814 -182.62 -91.49 71.59
CA ARG A 814 -182.38 -92.54 70.60
C ARG A 814 -182.99 -93.87 71.03
N ALA A 815 -183.64 -94.57 70.10
CA ALA A 815 -184.04 -95.98 70.22
C ALA A 815 -183.71 -96.74 68.92
N GLY A 816 -183.48 -98.05 69.00
CA GLY A 816 -183.21 -98.86 67.80
C GLY A 816 -183.13 -100.37 68.06
N VAL A 817 -183.17 -101.13 66.96
CA VAL A 817 -183.05 -102.59 66.92
C VAL A 817 -181.82 -102.95 66.06
N ALA A 818 -181.10 -103.99 66.44
CA ALA A 818 -179.95 -104.52 65.71
C ALA A 818 -180.06 -106.05 65.58
N GLY A 819 -179.56 -106.60 64.48
CA GLY A 819 -179.54 -108.05 64.24
C GLY A 819 -178.65 -108.41 63.05
N GLU A 820 -178.48 -109.70 62.86
CA GLU A 820 -177.55 -110.35 61.91
C GLU A 820 -178.29 -111.51 61.21
N PHE A 821 -177.88 -111.85 59.98
CA PHE A 821 -178.54 -112.83 59.10
C PHE A 821 -177.65 -114.05 58.86
#